data_AF-A0A7S4UMY0-F1
#
_entry.id   AF-A0A7S4UMY0-F1
#
_cell.length_a   1.000
_cell.length_b   1.000
_cell.length_c   1.000
_cell.angle_alpha   90.00
_cell.angle_beta   90.00
_cell.angle_gamma   90.00
#
_symmetry.space_group_name_H-M   'P 1'
#
loop_
_entity.id
_entity.type
_entity.pdbx_description
1 polymer ?
#
loop_
_entity_poly.entity_id
_entity_poly.type
_entity_poly.pdbx_seq_one_letter_code
_entity_poly.pdbx_strand_id
1 'polypeptide(L)'
;MAPVNGRSEEDLQTVFSRLKHDNELHRDDLPRALELLRFLQPDPRWIEQAYEQFSQYSTLSQDEFITFIRDYEIRRREAAAVEFKRLDGEKTGSVEVSALMGLFRKFGLEVMPRVLRDAVAEAGRNSNGGLEFDEFESVFELIQVREGFTKRDYDLFMDVFSKFDSQGRSGFISTAHFISILHWLGFSWTEESADDILRKVDLEHSGKLSEREFLCCLRKVREQELEKIKHALQREGALDYQGRVPVGKLEPVFALLGYVPDAEPIDEAVKDAGVTGRESLDLADLWEIFTVYRSREGFCAAEEREIFEAFRQCDAAGVGTIAASDVGKVLRSLGCPTAFEVRQHLLSKIDLAGKGQLDFVDVRKLVRMCLDREKIAMRRAFEAKDPEQTGEISKEAVFEVLNRLKIADAAEDFPAREILLELVDGDVVDLADFLFVANSLHKAARRACRENGGFSTTELRELKLSFQGGDRAGVGEVLVGELLRIVDRLFPSLSRDAGRRPALERMVSEIGGDGVEFDAFLRFIVQCRETTDQFRFEKEEAAIKQTCFSPEEVRQFRELFLAGDDGDHELSLSEALEMVRTVLPICTKSAEEFRAIFLSITPWSHGVDGRSDQADFPEFLVLMRQMMDMNFAGINDHSEKIATDPLSVTATLGWSLR
;
A
#
# COMPACT_ATOMS: atom_id res chain seq x y z
N MET A 1 38.72 17.05 -20.70
CA MET A 1 38.90 16.62 -19.31
C MET A 1 37.69 15.77 -18.97
N ALA A 2 37.90 14.50 -18.66
CA ALA A 2 36.80 13.57 -18.39
C ALA A 2 36.09 13.97 -17.09
N PRO A 3 34.76 13.82 -16.99
CA PRO A 3 34.05 14.02 -15.73
C PRO A 3 34.58 13.02 -14.71
N VAL A 4 35.14 13.55 -13.62
CA VAL A 4 35.48 12.75 -12.45
C VAL A 4 34.16 12.58 -11.68
N ASN A 5 33.69 11.34 -11.51
CA ASN A 5 32.52 10.90 -10.71
C ASN A 5 31.11 11.04 -11.28
N GLY A 6 30.85 10.76 -12.56
CA GLY A 6 29.50 10.38 -13.05
C GLY A 6 28.36 11.41 -12.94
N ARG A 7 28.55 12.52 -12.20
CA ARG A 7 27.61 13.63 -12.03
C ARG A 7 27.65 14.46 -13.29
N SER A 8 26.50 14.57 -13.94
CA SER A 8 26.37 15.40 -15.11
C SER A 8 26.49 16.87 -14.71
N GLU A 9 26.97 17.71 -15.62
CA GLU A 9 26.93 19.16 -15.40
C GLU A 9 25.47 19.64 -15.21
N GLU A 10 24.51 18.93 -15.80
CA GLU A 10 23.06 19.16 -15.63
C GLU A 10 22.60 18.97 -14.17
N ASP A 11 23.15 18.00 -13.42
CA ASP A 11 22.82 17.80 -12.00
C ASP A 11 23.27 19.00 -11.15
N LEU A 12 24.49 19.49 -11.40
CA LEU A 12 25.05 20.66 -10.72
C LEU A 12 24.25 21.92 -11.04
N GLN A 13 23.85 22.08 -12.31
CA GLN A 13 23.01 23.18 -12.76
C GLN A 13 21.62 23.13 -12.14
N THR A 14 21.07 21.93 -11.97
CA THR A 14 19.76 21.74 -11.33
C THR A 14 19.82 22.16 -9.86
N VAL A 15 20.83 21.71 -9.11
CA VAL A 15 21.01 22.12 -7.70
C VAL A 15 21.28 23.61 -7.56
N PHE A 16 22.12 24.18 -8.43
CA PHE A 16 22.36 25.62 -8.46
C PHE A 16 21.06 26.40 -8.74
N SER A 17 20.28 25.97 -9.72
CA SER A 17 19.02 26.60 -10.09
C SER A 17 17.98 26.54 -8.97
N ARG A 18 18.01 25.47 -8.15
CA ARG A 18 17.12 25.27 -7.00
C ARG A 18 17.45 26.17 -5.82
N LEU A 19 18.74 26.41 -5.55
CA LEU A 19 19.18 27.14 -4.36
C LEU A 19 19.57 28.61 -4.60
N LYS A 20 19.63 29.06 -5.85
CA LYS A 20 20.05 30.45 -6.16
C LYS A 20 19.01 31.49 -5.73
N HIS A 21 19.51 32.63 -5.26
CA HIS A 21 18.77 33.88 -5.09
C HIS A 21 19.41 34.94 -5.99
N ASP A 22 18.59 35.63 -6.81
CA ASP A 22 19.07 36.66 -7.75
C ASP A 22 20.21 36.20 -8.70
N ASN A 23 20.15 34.93 -9.13
CA ASN A 23 21.16 34.25 -9.97
C ASN A 23 22.50 33.93 -9.31
N GLU A 24 22.62 34.09 -8.00
CA GLU A 24 23.81 33.70 -7.24
C GLU A 24 23.42 32.78 -6.07
N LEU A 25 24.34 31.92 -5.63
CA LEU A 25 24.14 31.01 -4.51
C LEU A 25 24.82 31.59 -3.26
N HIS A 26 24.10 31.74 -2.14
CA HIS A 26 24.70 32.25 -0.92
C HIS A 26 25.61 31.19 -0.28
N ARG A 27 26.71 31.64 0.37
CA ARG A 27 27.65 30.75 1.07
C ARG A 27 26.98 29.83 2.09
N ASP A 28 25.98 30.35 2.79
CA ASP A 28 25.25 29.61 3.83
C ASP A 28 24.44 28.44 3.26
N ASP A 29 24.15 28.45 1.96
CA ASP A 29 23.44 27.37 1.26
C ASP A 29 24.37 26.27 0.74
N LEU A 30 25.70 26.43 0.83
CA LEU A 30 26.67 25.43 0.33
C LEU A 30 26.61 24.09 1.05
N PRO A 31 26.48 24.01 2.40
CA PRO A 31 26.23 22.74 3.07
C PRO A 31 25.00 22.06 2.51
N ARG A 32 23.92 22.83 2.27
CA ARG A 32 22.68 22.30 1.71
C ARG A 32 22.84 21.85 0.26
N ALA A 33 23.57 22.60 -0.55
CA ALA A 33 23.89 22.21 -1.93
C ALA A 33 24.67 20.90 -1.99
N LEU A 34 25.62 20.70 -1.07
CA LEU A 34 26.37 19.46 -0.94
C LEU A 34 25.47 18.29 -0.49
N GLU A 35 24.56 18.50 0.45
CA GLU A 35 23.54 17.50 0.78
C GLU A 35 22.68 17.17 -0.45
N LEU A 36 22.27 18.19 -1.22
CA LEU A 36 21.61 18.06 -2.53
C LEU A 36 22.52 17.49 -3.63
N LEU A 37 23.77 17.14 -3.36
CA LEU A 37 24.63 16.39 -4.27
C LEU A 37 25.02 15.02 -3.71
N ARG A 38 24.30 14.54 -2.68
CA ARG A 38 24.50 13.25 -1.97
C ARG A 38 25.75 13.22 -1.07
N PHE A 39 26.28 14.37 -0.67
CA PHE A 39 27.24 14.46 0.42
C PHE A 39 26.46 14.48 1.74
N LEU A 40 26.23 13.30 2.33
CA LEU A 40 25.31 13.11 3.46
C LEU A 40 25.75 13.77 4.77
N GLN A 41 27.04 14.10 4.91
CA GLN A 41 27.57 14.96 5.96
C GLN A 41 28.70 15.82 5.40
N PRO A 42 28.40 17.02 4.87
CA PRO A 42 29.41 17.90 4.33
C PRO A 42 30.38 18.35 5.43
N ASP A 43 31.67 18.02 5.33
CA ASP A 43 32.69 18.49 6.28
C ASP A 43 32.83 20.03 6.20
N PRO A 44 32.51 20.78 7.29
CA PRO A 44 32.59 22.24 7.28
C PRO A 44 33.98 22.77 6.96
N ARG A 45 35.05 22.02 7.32
CA ARG A 45 36.43 22.43 7.06
C ARG A 45 36.74 22.38 5.57
N TRP A 46 36.24 21.38 4.86
CA TRP A 46 36.43 21.28 3.42
C TRP A 46 35.59 22.31 2.68
N ILE A 47 34.40 22.65 3.18
CA ILE A 47 33.60 23.76 2.65
C ILE A 47 34.39 25.06 2.75
N GLU A 48 34.92 25.38 3.93
CA GLU A 48 35.72 26.60 4.11
C GLU A 48 36.94 26.63 3.19
N GLN A 49 37.72 25.54 3.13
CA GLN A 49 38.91 25.45 2.29
C GLN A 49 38.61 25.51 0.79
N ALA A 50 37.52 24.86 0.34
CA ALA A 50 37.09 24.94 -1.05
C ALA A 50 36.52 26.31 -1.40
N TYR A 51 36.01 27.04 -0.41
CA TYR A 51 35.48 28.40 -0.58
C TYR A 51 36.58 29.49 -0.57
N GLU A 52 37.72 29.24 0.09
CA GLU A 52 38.82 30.22 0.23
C GLU A 52 39.29 30.81 -1.12
N GLN A 53 39.23 30.02 -2.19
CA GLN A 53 39.59 30.48 -3.54
C GLN A 53 38.61 31.52 -4.13
N PHE A 54 37.39 31.64 -3.59
CA PHE A 54 36.34 32.59 -3.99
C PHE A 54 36.13 33.73 -2.97
N SER A 55 36.98 33.80 -1.93
CA SER A 55 36.84 34.53 -0.66
C SER A 55 36.52 36.04 -0.67
N GLN A 56 36.31 36.68 -1.83
CA GLN A 56 35.92 38.10 -1.91
C GLN A 56 34.40 38.35 -1.88
N TYR A 57 33.57 37.33 -2.10
CA TYR A 57 32.11 37.47 -2.19
C TYR A 57 31.39 36.54 -1.20
N SER A 58 30.17 36.90 -0.78
CA SER A 58 29.28 36.07 0.05
C SER A 58 28.40 35.12 -0.78
N THR A 59 28.52 35.22 -2.10
CA THR A 59 27.70 34.52 -3.09
C THR A 59 28.59 33.93 -4.19
N LEU A 60 28.12 32.86 -4.84
CA LEU A 60 28.78 32.20 -5.97
C LEU A 60 27.90 32.26 -7.21
N SER A 61 28.49 32.58 -8.36
CA SER A 61 27.88 32.32 -9.67
C SER A 61 27.84 30.81 -9.98
N GLN A 62 27.14 30.43 -11.05
CA GLN A 62 27.00 29.03 -11.46
C GLN A 62 28.36 28.36 -11.75
N ASP A 63 29.26 29.05 -12.44
CA ASP A 63 30.59 28.52 -12.79
C ASP A 63 31.50 28.40 -11.55
N GLU A 64 31.39 29.35 -10.62
CA GLU A 64 32.10 29.31 -9.34
C GLU A 64 31.57 28.19 -8.46
N PHE A 65 30.25 27.96 -8.44
CA PHE A 65 29.64 26.82 -7.74
C PHE A 65 30.12 25.48 -8.30
N ILE A 66 30.15 25.30 -9.63
CA ILE A 66 30.67 24.07 -10.25
C ILE A 66 32.14 23.86 -9.87
N THR A 67 32.94 24.94 -9.85
CA THR A 67 34.35 24.89 -9.46
C THR A 67 34.52 24.54 -7.98
N PHE A 68 33.69 25.11 -7.11
CA PHE A 68 33.63 24.81 -5.68
C PHE A 68 33.35 23.32 -5.44
N ILE A 69 32.34 22.75 -6.10
CA ILE A 69 31.98 21.33 -5.96
C ILE A 69 33.14 20.43 -6.41
N ARG A 70 33.81 20.76 -7.51
CA ARG A 70 34.99 20.01 -7.98
C ARG A 70 36.14 20.03 -6.97
N ASP A 71 36.44 21.19 -6.37
CA ASP A 71 37.50 21.28 -5.35
C ASP A 71 37.13 20.51 -4.08
N TYR A 72 35.86 20.60 -3.65
CA TYR A 72 35.35 19.84 -2.52
C TYR A 72 35.49 18.31 -2.74
N GLU A 73 35.17 17.82 -3.94
CA GLU A 73 35.31 16.41 -4.30
C GLU A 73 36.76 15.93 -4.27
N ILE A 74 37.69 16.73 -4.77
CA ILE A 74 39.13 16.43 -4.74
C ILE A 74 39.57 16.25 -3.28
N ARG A 75 39.21 17.18 -2.39
CA ARG A 75 39.54 17.11 -0.96
C ARG A 75 38.97 15.87 -0.29
N ARG A 76 37.72 15.53 -0.58
CA ARG A 76 37.08 14.30 -0.08
C ARG A 76 37.84 13.06 -0.54
N ARG A 77 38.20 12.99 -1.83
CA ARG A 77 38.96 11.86 -2.41
C ARG A 77 40.33 11.73 -1.79
N GLU A 78 41.04 12.82 -1.59
CA GLU A 78 42.35 12.83 -0.91
C GLU A 78 42.24 12.35 0.54
N ALA A 79 41.24 12.83 1.29
CA ALA A 79 40.99 12.38 2.65
C ALA A 79 40.66 10.88 2.72
N ALA A 80 39.87 10.38 1.77
CA ALA A 80 39.56 8.96 1.64
C ALA A 80 40.82 8.15 1.32
N ALA A 81 41.68 8.60 0.41
CA ALA A 81 42.93 7.93 0.07
C ALA A 81 43.91 7.86 1.24
N VAL A 82 43.99 8.92 2.06
CA VAL A 82 44.82 8.93 3.28
C VAL A 82 44.33 7.90 4.28
N GLU A 83 43.02 7.86 4.52
CA GLU A 83 42.43 6.93 5.48
C GLU A 83 42.49 5.48 4.97
N PHE A 84 42.30 5.26 3.67
CA PHE A 84 42.45 3.97 3.03
C PHE A 84 43.88 3.42 3.19
N LYS A 85 44.90 4.25 2.95
CA LYS A 85 46.31 3.89 3.21
C LYS A 85 46.59 3.59 4.69
N ARG A 86 45.85 4.20 5.61
CA ARG A 86 45.97 3.91 7.05
C ARG A 86 45.41 2.54 7.39
N LEU A 87 44.33 2.13 6.72
CA LEU A 87 43.71 0.81 6.88
C LEU A 87 44.50 -0.30 6.17
N ASP A 88 45.17 0.03 5.06
CA ASP A 88 46.16 -0.84 4.39
C ASP A 88 47.51 -0.83 5.14
N GLY A 89 47.48 -1.23 6.42
CA GLY A 89 48.66 -1.25 7.28
C GLY A 89 49.78 -2.15 6.77
N GLU A 90 49.44 -3.17 5.99
CA GLU A 90 50.37 -4.11 5.36
C GLU A 90 50.92 -3.62 4.00
N LYS A 91 50.45 -2.47 3.49
CA LYS A 91 50.83 -1.91 2.18
C LYS A 91 50.59 -2.87 1.02
N THR A 92 49.51 -3.64 1.11
CA THR A 92 49.09 -4.59 0.08
C THR A 92 48.47 -3.90 -1.13
N GLY A 93 48.07 -2.62 -0.98
CA GLY A 93 47.25 -1.89 -1.94
C GLY A 93 45.76 -2.21 -1.82
N SER A 94 45.37 -3.07 -0.88
CA SER A 94 44.00 -3.55 -0.70
C SER A 94 43.54 -3.50 0.75
N VAL A 95 42.25 -3.29 0.98
CA VAL A 95 41.66 -3.24 2.33
C VAL A 95 40.56 -4.29 2.45
N GLU A 96 40.49 -4.95 3.60
CA GLU A 96 39.43 -5.92 3.89
C GLU A 96 38.07 -5.21 4.07
N VAL A 97 36.99 -5.83 3.58
CA VAL A 97 35.62 -5.26 3.60
C VAL A 97 35.16 -4.87 5.01
N SER A 98 35.54 -5.62 6.04
CA SER A 98 35.20 -5.34 7.44
C SER A 98 35.81 -4.01 7.93
N ALA A 99 37.02 -3.67 7.50
CA ALA A 99 37.70 -2.43 7.84
C ALA A 99 37.09 -1.19 7.14
N LEU A 100 36.46 -1.38 5.97
CA LEU A 100 35.80 -0.31 5.23
C LEU A 100 34.58 0.25 5.99
N MET A 101 33.92 -0.52 6.86
CA MET A 101 32.79 -0.02 7.65
C MET A 101 33.16 1.21 8.49
N GLY A 102 34.36 1.22 9.07
CA GLY A 102 34.87 2.37 9.82
C GLY A 102 35.13 3.59 8.92
N LEU A 103 35.57 3.34 7.68
CA LEU A 103 35.79 4.36 6.67
C LEU A 103 34.47 5.04 6.29
N PHE A 104 33.45 4.25 5.94
CA PHE A 104 32.11 4.77 5.62
C PHE A 104 31.52 5.60 6.77
N ARG A 105 31.63 5.12 8.02
CA ARG A 105 31.17 5.86 9.20
C ARG A 105 31.86 7.22 9.35
N LYS A 106 33.17 7.30 9.06
CA LYS A 106 33.94 8.56 9.12
C LYS A 106 33.46 9.60 8.08
N PHE A 107 32.90 9.15 6.97
CA PHE A 107 32.27 10.02 5.94
C PHE A 107 30.75 10.18 6.14
N GLY A 108 30.22 9.83 7.32
CA GLY A 108 28.80 10.00 7.64
C GLY A 108 27.87 8.97 7.01
N LEU A 109 28.41 7.86 6.48
CA LEU A 109 27.63 6.76 5.90
C LEU A 109 27.58 5.58 6.88
N GLU A 110 26.45 5.38 7.54
CA GLU A 110 26.16 4.14 8.26
C GLU A 110 25.62 3.09 7.29
N VAL A 111 26.53 2.30 6.72
CA VAL A 111 26.19 1.27 5.72
C VAL A 111 25.97 -0.06 6.41
N MET A 112 24.83 -0.70 6.14
CA MET A 112 24.57 -2.06 6.62
C MET A 112 25.56 -3.06 5.99
N PRO A 113 26.03 -4.07 6.73
CA PRO A 113 27.01 -5.03 6.22
C PRO A 113 26.60 -5.71 4.90
N ARG A 114 25.30 -5.96 4.68
CA ARG A 114 24.80 -6.55 3.44
C ARG A 114 24.85 -5.60 2.25
N VAL A 115 24.46 -4.34 2.44
CA VAL A 115 24.59 -3.29 1.41
C VAL A 115 26.04 -3.15 0.97
N LEU A 116 26.97 -3.14 1.93
CA LEU A 116 28.40 -3.10 1.61
C LEU A 116 28.85 -4.33 0.83
N ARG A 117 28.46 -5.55 1.25
CA ARG A 117 28.80 -6.78 0.54
C ARG A 117 28.25 -6.82 -0.89
N ASP A 118 27.02 -6.35 -1.07
CA ASP A 118 26.34 -6.28 -2.36
C ASP A 118 27.05 -5.29 -3.30
N ALA A 119 27.34 -4.08 -2.82
CA ALA A 119 28.08 -3.09 -3.60
C ALA A 119 29.51 -3.56 -3.94
N VAL A 120 30.20 -4.22 -3.01
CA VAL A 120 31.53 -4.83 -3.25
C VAL A 120 31.47 -5.93 -4.30
N ALA A 121 30.43 -6.78 -4.28
CA ALA A 121 30.27 -7.83 -5.27
C ALA A 121 30.06 -7.26 -6.68
N GLU A 122 29.35 -6.14 -6.80
CA GLU A 122 29.08 -5.47 -8.06
C GLU A 122 30.26 -4.65 -8.60
N ALA A 123 31.01 -3.97 -7.73
CA ALA A 123 32.20 -3.20 -8.13
C ALA A 123 33.35 -4.07 -8.68
N GLY A 124 33.22 -5.40 -8.55
CA GLY A 124 34.20 -6.37 -9.00
C GLY A 124 35.15 -6.72 -7.86
N ARG A 125 35.07 -7.97 -7.40
CA ARG A 125 36.03 -8.53 -6.45
C ARG A 125 37.18 -9.12 -7.25
N ASN A 126 38.35 -8.50 -7.20
CA ASN A 126 39.61 -9.16 -7.52
C ASN A 126 39.74 -10.45 -6.69
N SER A 127 40.36 -11.49 -7.28
CA SER A 127 40.47 -12.86 -6.78
C SER A 127 41.17 -13.04 -5.42
N ASN A 128 41.53 -11.93 -4.76
CA ASN A 128 42.50 -11.86 -3.68
C ASN A 128 41.84 -11.49 -2.33
N GLY A 129 40.54 -11.22 -2.31
CA GLY A 129 39.73 -11.07 -1.09
C GLY A 129 39.71 -9.67 -0.47
N GLY A 130 40.67 -8.80 -0.78
CA GLY A 130 40.70 -7.37 -0.45
C GLY A 130 40.12 -6.49 -1.56
N LEU A 131 39.98 -5.19 -1.31
CA LEU A 131 39.43 -4.21 -2.23
C LEU A 131 40.46 -3.11 -2.51
N GLU A 132 40.70 -2.74 -3.77
CA GLU A 132 41.61 -1.65 -4.18
C GLU A 132 40.96 -0.26 -4.06
N PHE A 133 41.73 0.82 -4.14
CA PHE A 133 41.19 2.17 -3.94
C PHE A 133 40.18 2.58 -5.02
N ASP A 134 40.43 2.25 -6.29
CA ASP A 134 39.51 2.57 -7.39
C ASP A 134 38.21 1.73 -7.28
N GLU A 135 38.31 0.49 -6.79
CA GLU A 135 37.16 -0.35 -6.46
C GLU A 135 36.38 0.25 -5.27
N PHE A 136 37.07 0.83 -4.27
CA PHE A 136 36.42 1.50 -3.13
C PHE A 136 35.61 2.69 -3.58
N GLU A 137 36.12 3.49 -4.52
CA GLU A 137 35.37 4.61 -5.06
C GLU A 137 34.13 4.15 -5.83
N SER A 138 34.24 3.06 -6.59
CA SER A 138 33.09 2.44 -7.27
C SER A 138 32.04 1.95 -6.27
N VAL A 139 32.45 1.28 -5.18
CA VAL A 139 31.54 0.86 -4.09
C VAL A 139 30.89 2.06 -3.41
N PHE A 140 31.66 3.11 -3.14
CA PHE A 140 31.16 4.32 -2.51
C PHE A 140 30.12 5.02 -3.38
N GLU A 141 30.37 5.12 -4.69
CA GLU A 141 29.45 5.68 -5.67
C GLU A 141 28.15 4.87 -5.73
N LEU A 142 28.23 3.53 -5.79
CA LEU A 142 27.05 2.66 -5.76
C LEU A 142 26.20 2.88 -4.50
N ILE A 143 26.85 2.97 -3.33
CA ILE A 143 26.16 3.22 -2.06
C ILE A 143 25.50 4.61 -2.06
N GLN A 144 26.14 5.64 -2.61
CA GLN A 144 25.55 6.97 -2.69
C GLN A 144 24.37 7.03 -3.65
N VAL A 145 24.51 6.49 -4.86
CA VAL A 145 23.45 6.48 -5.87
C VAL A 145 22.20 5.78 -5.35
N ARG A 146 22.40 4.69 -4.62
CA ARG A 146 21.33 3.89 -4.02
C ARG A 146 20.92 4.35 -2.64
N GLU A 147 21.39 5.49 -2.14
CA GLU A 147 21.10 5.99 -0.78
C GLU A 147 21.30 4.91 0.32
N GLY A 148 22.31 4.04 0.13
CA GLY A 148 22.63 2.94 1.03
C GLY A 148 21.64 1.78 1.01
N PHE A 149 20.91 1.58 -0.08
CA PHE A 149 20.11 0.38 -0.33
C PHE A 149 20.90 -0.66 -1.14
N THR A 150 20.49 -1.93 -1.03
CA THR A 150 21.03 -2.99 -1.90
C THR A 150 20.58 -2.76 -3.34
N LYS A 151 21.26 -3.39 -4.31
CA LYS A 151 20.83 -3.37 -5.72
C LYS A 151 19.39 -3.84 -5.87
N ARG A 152 19.05 -4.94 -5.20
CA ARG A 152 17.70 -5.51 -5.21
C ARG A 152 16.64 -4.52 -4.73
N ASP A 153 16.90 -3.84 -3.62
CA ASP A 153 15.96 -2.86 -3.08
C ASP A 153 15.86 -1.62 -3.99
N TYR A 154 17.00 -1.16 -4.52
CA TYR A 154 17.03 -0.05 -5.47
C TYR A 154 16.21 -0.36 -6.73
N ASP A 155 16.44 -1.51 -7.36
CA ASP A 155 15.71 -1.93 -8.56
C ASP A 155 14.20 -2.01 -8.28
N LEU A 156 13.81 -2.59 -7.13
CA LEU A 156 12.41 -2.61 -6.67
C LEU A 156 11.83 -1.20 -6.51
N PHE A 157 12.55 -0.29 -5.86
CA PHE A 157 12.07 1.08 -5.66
C PHE A 157 11.95 1.84 -6.98
N MET A 158 12.85 1.61 -7.93
CA MET A 158 12.78 2.23 -9.25
C MET A 158 11.62 1.68 -10.09
N ASP A 159 11.35 0.38 -10.02
CA ASP A 159 10.17 -0.22 -10.65
C ASP A 159 8.88 0.41 -10.11
N VAL A 160 8.80 0.63 -8.79
CA VAL A 160 7.66 1.30 -8.15
C VAL A 160 7.58 2.76 -8.55
N PHE A 161 8.69 3.49 -8.53
CA PHE A 161 8.72 4.88 -8.97
C PHE A 161 8.19 5.00 -10.40
N SER A 162 8.62 4.12 -11.30
CA SER A 162 8.15 4.09 -12.68
C SER A 162 6.67 3.73 -12.80
N LYS A 163 6.14 2.84 -11.94
CA LYS A 163 4.70 2.51 -11.88
C LYS A 163 3.85 3.72 -11.47
N PHE A 164 4.34 4.57 -10.57
CA PHE A 164 3.63 5.75 -10.07
C PHE A 164 3.87 7.03 -10.90
N ASP A 165 4.94 7.11 -11.70
CA ASP A 165 5.18 8.18 -12.72
C ASP A 165 4.38 7.95 -14.03
N SER A 166 3.31 7.14 -13.97
CA SER A 166 2.52 6.72 -15.14
C SER A 166 1.69 7.84 -15.78
N GLN A 167 1.53 9.00 -15.12
CA GLN A 167 0.81 10.16 -15.65
C GLN A 167 1.61 11.00 -16.66
N GLY A 168 2.84 10.61 -17.02
CA GLY A 168 3.49 11.19 -18.21
C GLY A 168 5.00 11.19 -18.26
N ARG A 169 5.71 10.15 -17.80
CA ARG A 169 7.20 10.10 -17.82
C ARG A 169 7.80 11.43 -17.35
N SER A 170 7.20 12.00 -16.32
CA SER A 170 7.54 13.35 -15.89
C SER A 170 8.90 13.35 -15.19
N GLY A 171 9.35 12.17 -14.74
CA GLY A 171 10.51 12.03 -13.86
C GLY A 171 10.19 12.39 -12.41
N PHE A 172 8.91 12.55 -12.08
CA PHE A 172 8.43 12.94 -10.76
C PHE A 172 7.16 12.17 -10.35
N ILE A 173 7.05 11.85 -9.07
CA ILE A 173 5.81 11.33 -8.45
C ILE A 173 5.17 12.42 -7.59
N SER A 174 3.85 12.45 -7.45
CA SER A 174 3.22 13.40 -6.51
C SER A 174 3.53 13.01 -5.07
N THR A 175 3.76 14.00 -4.20
CA THR A 175 3.93 13.76 -2.75
C THR A 175 2.70 13.12 -2.13
N ALA A 176 1.50 13.40 -2.65
CA ALA A 176 0.25 12.78 -2.21
C ALA A 176 0.23 11.24 -2.42
N HIS A 177 1.04 10.72 -3.36
CA HIS A 177 1.14 9.28 -3.59
C HIS A 177 2.15 8.59 -2.68
N PHE A 178 2.96 9.32 -1.93
CA PHE A 178 4.05 8.74 -1.16
C PHE A 178 3.56 7.71 -0.13
N ILE A 179 2.47 8.00 0.59
CA ILE A 179 1.87 7.03 1.53
C ILE A 179 1.35 5.77 0.82
N SER A 180 0.76 5.94 -0.36
CA SER A 180 0.28 4.82 -1.18
C SER A 180 1.44 3.96 -1.67
N ILE A 181 2.57 4.56 -2.00
CA ILE A 181 3.81 3.85 -2.36
C ILE A 181 4.35 3.07 -1.16
N LEU A 182 4.40 3.67 0.03
CA LEU A 182 4.83 2.97 1.24
C LEU A 182 3.95 1.74 1.51
N HIS A 183 2.63 1.90 1.41
CA HIS A 183 1.69 0.77 1.55
C HIS A 183 1.88 -0.27 0.45
N TRP A 184 2.15 0.13 -0.80
CA TRP A 184 2.44 -0.79 -1.89
C TRP A 184 3.73 -1.59 -1.61
N LEU A 185 4.76 -0.94 -1.08
CA LEU A 185 6.03 -1.55 -0.68
C LEU A 185 5.93 -2.42 0.59
N GLY A 186 4.75 -2.48 1.22
CA GLY A 186 4.48 -3.28 2.41
C GLY A 186 4.89 -2.61 3.72
N PHE A 187 5.12 -1.29 3.73
CA PHE A 187 5.36 -0.53 4.94
C PHE A 187 4.03 -0.16 5.62
N SER A 188 3.93 -0.35 6.93
CA SER A 188 2.77 0.06 7.74
C SER A 188 2.97 1.45 8.32
N TRP A 189 2.69 2.49 7.52
CA TRP A 189 2.88 3.89 7.90
C TRP A 189 1.57 4.67 7.96
N THR A 190 1.56 5.72 8.78
CA THR A 190 0.46 6.70 8.83
C THR A 190 0.76 7.88 7.93
N GLU A 191 -0.30 8.54 7.45
CA GLU A 191 -0.20 9.75 6.61
C GLU A 191 0.58 10.85 7.32
N GLU A 192 0.30 11.10 8.61
CA GLU A 192 1.03 12.08 9.42
C GLU A 192 2.55 11.81 9.48
N SER A 193 2.94 10.53 9.60
CA SER A 193 4.36 10.16 9.63
C SER A 193 5.02 10.32 8.26
N ALA A 194 4.29 9.99 7.19
CA ALA A 194 4.78 10.18 5.83
C ALA A 194 4.94 11.68 5.51
N ASP A 195 4.01 12.52 5.92
CA ASP A 195 4.08 13.98 5.79
C ASP A 195 5.28 14.59 6.52
N ASP A 196 5.61 14.10 7.72
CA ASP A 196 6.80 14.54 8.45
C ASP A 196 8.10 14.21 7.67
N ILE A 197 8.16 13.06 7.00
CA ILE A 197 9.27 12.73 6.11
C ILE A 197 9.30 13.65 4.89
N LEU A 198 8.15 13.87 4.25
CA LEU A 198 8.03 14.73 3.07
C LEU A 198 8.46 16.16 3.38
N ARG A 199 8.03 16.75 4.51
CA ARG A 199 8.46 18.09 4.94
C ARG A 199 9.96 18.22 5.14
N LYS A 200 10.67 17.12 5.42
CA LYS A 200 12.14 17.11 5.59
C LYS A 200 12.89 16.97 4.26
N VAL A 201 12.21 16.56 3.20
CA VAL A 201 12.83 16.22 1.89
C VAL A 201 12.33 17.14 0.78
N ASP A 202 11.02 17.30 0.61
CA ASP A 202 10.37 18.27 -0.30
C ASP A 202 10.35 19.68 0.32
N LEU A 203 11.55 20.25 0.53
CA LEU A 203 11.71 21.59 1.09
C LEU A 203 11.20 22.69 0.16
N GLU A 204 11.12 22.41 -1.14
CA GLU A 204 10.61 23.35 -2.14
C GLU A 204 9.07 23.42 -2.14
N HIS A 205 8.40 22.57 -1.33
CA HIS A 205 6.96 22.38 -1.34
C HIS A 205 6.43 22.20 -2.77
N SER A 206 7.23 21.51 -3.60
CA SER A 206 6.96 21.37 -5.02
C SER A 206 5.73 20.50 -5.26
N GLY A 207 5.32 19.71 -4.25
CA GLY A 207 4.25 18.73 -4.36
C GLY A 207 4.64 17.53 -5.24
N LYS A 208 5.93 17.41 -5.58
CA LYS A 208 6.50 16.41 -6.47
C LYS A 208 7.80 15.86 -5.88
N LEU A 209 8.09 14.59 -6.13
CA LEU A 209 9.34 13.94 -5.72
C LEU A 209 10.06 13.43 -6.97
N SER A 210 11.28 13.89 -7.17
CA SER A 210 12.23 13.27 -8.10
C SER A 210 12.65 11.88 -7.61
N GLU A 211 13.25 11.07 -8.49
CA GLU A 211 13.83 9.75 -8.14
C GLU A 211 14.71 9.83 -6.89
N ARG A 212 15.50 10.91 -6.80
CA ARG A 212 16.42 11.15 -5.71
C ARG A 212 15.74 11.51 -4.40
N GLU A 213 14.76 12.42 -4.45
CA GLU A 213 13.97 12.78 -3.27
C GLU A 213 13.19 11.56 -2.77
N PHE A 214 12.65 10.76 -3.68
CA PHE A 214 11.98 9.52 -3.36
C PHE A 214 12.88 8.53 -2.60
N LEU A 215 14.09 8.26 -3.09
CA LEU A 215 15.06 7.39 -2.39
C LEU A 215 15.49 7.97 -1.04
N CYS A 216 15.65 9.30 -0.95
CA CYS A 216 15.95 9.99 0.31
C CYS A 216 14.80 9.81 1.32
N CYS A 217 13.54 9.93 0.89
CA CYS A 217 12.38 9.67 1.72
C CYS A 217 12.39 8.22 2.23
N LEU A 218 12.63 7.23 1.37
CA LEU A 218 12.72 5.83 1.77
C LEU A 218 13.87 5.58 2.76
N ARG A 219 15.02 6.23 2.57
CA ARG A 219 16.14 6.15 3.53
C ARG A 219 15.74 6.71 4.89
N LYS A 220 15.06 7.85 4.93
CA LYS A 220 14.56 8.44 6.19
C LYS A 220 13.48 7.59 6.86
N VAL A 221 12.61 6.94 6.07
CA VAL A 221 11.65 5.95 6.57
C VAL A 221 12.40 4.81 7.29
N ARG A 222 13.42 4.23 6.66
CA ARG A 222 14.28 3.21 7.29
C ARG A 222 14.93 3.73 8.57
N GLU A 223 15.55 4.91 8.52
CA GLU A 223 16.23 5.52 9.69
C GLU A 223 15.24 5.69 10.86
N GLN A 224 14.03 6.15 10.60
CA GLN A 224 13.00 6.37 11.63
C GLN A 224 12.42 5.05 12.17
N GLU A 225 12.22 4.01 11.37
CA GLU A 225 11.83 2.68 11.88
C GLU A 225 12.89 2.12 12.80
N LEU A 226 14.17 2.16 12.39
CA LEU A 226 15.28 1.67 13.19
C LEU A 226 15.37 2.43 14.53
N GLU A 227 15.13 3.75 14.52
CA GLU A 227 15.16 4.54 15.75
C GLU A 227 13.98 4.25 16.68
N LYS A 228 12.77 4.04 16.13
CA LYS A 228 11.60 3.58 16.89
C LYS A 228 11.89 2.25 17.60
N ILE A 229 12.48 1.29 16.86
CA ILE A 229 12.86 -0.02 17.39
C ILE A 229 13.87 0.13 18.53
N LYS A 230 14.96 0.88 18.32
CA LYS A 230 15.98 1.11 19.36
C LYS A 230 15.37 1.71 20.63
N HIS A 231 14.57 2.77 20.50
CA HIS A 231 13.97 3.45 21.65
C HIS A 231 12.99 2.57 22.43
N ALA A 232 12.12 1.83 21.73
CA ALA A 232 11.16 0.94 22.39
C ALA A 232 11.85 -0.17 23.18
N LEU A 233 12.85 -0.81 22.58
CA LEU A 233 13.56 -1.92 23.22
C LEU A 233 14.47 -1.46 24.36
N GLN A 234 15.03 -0.25 24.28
CA GLN A 234 15.76 0.37 25.40
C GLN A 234 14.82 0.66 26.58
N ARG A 235 13.62 1.19 26.31
CA ARG A 235 12.64 1.51 27.36
C ARG A 235 12.19 0.28 28.13
N GLU A 236 12.03 -0.84 27.44
CA GLU A 236 11.55 -2.09 28.03
C GLU A 236 12.67 -2.93 28.68
N GLY A 237 13.93 -2.46 28.64
CA GLY A 237 15.07 -3.25 29.10
C GLY A 237 15.20 -4.59 28.35
N ALA A 238 14.61 -4.66 27.16
CA ALA A 238 14.48 -5.88 26.35
C ALA A 238 15.70 -6.12 25.45
N LEU A 239 16.68 -5.20 25.47
CA LEU A 239 17.97 -5.40 24.85
C LEU A 239 18.88 -6.19 25.79
N ASP A 240 19.69 -7.09 25.21
CA ASP A 240 20.80 -7.67 25.96
C ASP A 240 21.84 -6.59 26.31
N TYR A 241 22.86 -7.00 27.08
CA TYR A 241 23.96 -6.11 27.48
C TYR A 241 24.78 -5.56 26.29
N GLN A 242 24.55 -6.05 25.07
CA GLN A 242 25.17 -5.60 23.82
C GLN A 242 24.22 -4.73 22.97
N GLY A 243 23.00 -4.46 23.43
CA GLY A 243 22.02 -3.68 22.67
C GLY A 243 21.31 -4.48 21.58
N ARG A 244 21.27 -5.83 21.67
CA ARG A 244 20.62 -6.72 20.68
C ARG A 244 19.26 -7.23 21.15
N VAL A 245 18.43 -7.64 20.20
CA VAL A 245 17.04 -8.08 20.40
C VAL A 245 16.95 -9.60 20.50
N PRO A 246 16.43 -10.17 21.59
CA PRO A 246 16.17 -11.61 21.67
C PRO A 246 15.19 -12.07 20.58
N VAL A 247 15.44 -13.22 19.95
CA VAL A 247 14.56 -13.75 18.88
C VAL A 247 13.10 -13.93 19.35
N GLY A 248 12.89 -14.35 20.60
CA GLY A 248 11.54 -14.48 21.18
C GLY A 248 10.80 -13.16 21.44
N LYS A 249 11.37 -12.01 21.06
CA LYS A 249 10.76 -10.68 21.19
C LYS A 249 10.50 -10.01 19.83
N LEU A 250 10.48 -10.78 18.74
CA LEU A 250 10.19 -10.23 17.41
C LEU A 250 8.75 -9.74 17.27
N GLU A 251 7.75 -10.47 17.78
CA GLU A 251 6.33 -10.08 17.67
C GLU A 251 6.04 -8.65 18.19
N PRO A 252 6.48 -8.24 19.40
CA PRO A 252 6.36 -6.85 19.85
C PRO A 252 7.03 -5.82 18.93
N VAL A 253 8.16 -6.18 18.31
CA VAL A 253 8.88 -5.28 17.39
C VAL A 253 8.10 -5.09 16.09
N PHE A 254 7.46 -6.15 15.58
CA PHE A 254 6.53 -6.05 14.46
C PHE A 254 5.32 -5.19 14.82
N ALA A 255 4.72 -5.42 15.99
CA ALA A 255 3.58 -4.64 16.49
C ALA A 255 3.90 -3.14 16.65
N LEU A 256 5.10 -2.81 17.14
CA LEU A 256 5.58 -1.44 17.26
C LEU A 256 5.62 -0.70 15.92
N LEU A 257 5.93 -1.41 14.83
CA LEU A 257 5.95 -0.86 13.48
C LEU A 257 4.58 -0.95 12.78
N GLY A 258 3.53 -1.36 13.51
CA GLY A 258 2.16 -1.45 13.01
C GLY A 258 1.79 -2.77 12.34
N TYR A 259 2.70 -3.74 12.28
CA TYR A 259 2.39 -5.06 11.74
C TYR A 259 1.69 -5.93 12.78
N VAL A 260 0.78 -6.78 12.33
CA VAL A 260 0.16 -7.83 13.16
C VAL A 260 0.38 -9.18 12.47
N PRO A 261 1.62 -9.71 12.50
CA PRO A 261 1.95 -10.98 11.87
C PRO A 261 1.48 -12.16 12.73
N ASP A 262 1.22 -13.28 12.10
CA ASP A 262 1.20 -14.58 12.77
C ASP A 262 2.65 -15.06 13.03
N ALA A 263 2.84 -15.97 13.99
CA ALA A 263 4.17 -16.47 14.34
C ALA A 263 4.87 -17.20 13.17
N GLU A 264 4.13 -18.00 12.39
CA GLU A 264 4.69 -18.81 11.30
C GLU A 264 5.36 -17.97 10.19
N PRO A 265 4.73 -16.90 9.64
CA PRO A 265 5.41 -15.97 8.74
C PRO A 265 6.70 -15.35 9.30
N ILE A 266 6.75 -15.03 10.60
CA ILE A 266 7.96 -14.48 11.24
C ILE A 266 9.06 -15.54 11.27
N ASP A 267 8.76 -16.76 11.72
CA ASP A 267 9.71 -17.86 11.83
C ASP A 267 10.33 -18.23 10.48
N GLU A 268 9.51 -18.26 9.43
CA GLU A 268 9.99 -18.47 8.06
C GLU A 268 10.84 -17.29 7.57
N ALA A 269 10.45 -16.04 7.87
CA ALA A 269 11.26 -14.88 7.52
C ALA A 269 12.63 -14.88 8.22
N VAL A 270 12.69 -15.29 9.50
CA VAL A 270 13.92 -15.49 10.27
C VAL A 270 14.81 -16.55 9.61
N LYS A 271 14.20 -17.65 9.14
CA LYS A 271 14.91 -18.72 8.43
C LYS A 271 15.53 -18.22 7.13
N ASP A 272 14.76 -17.54 6.31
CA ASP A 272 15.20 -17.11 4.98
C ASP A 272 16.08 -15.86 5.01
N ALA A 273 16.02 -15.07 6.10
CA ALA A 273 17.01 -14.04 6.39
C ALA A 273 18.38 -14.63 6.76
N GLY A 274 18.47 -15.94 7.04
CA GLY A 274 19.73 -16.62 7.36
C GLY A 274 20.25 -16.29 8.76
N VAL A 275 19.34 -15.99 9.69
CA VAL A 275 19.67 -15.65 11.10
C VAL A 275 19.19 -16.71 12.09
N THR A 276 18.80 -17.89 11.61
CA THR A 276 18.40 -19.04 12.43
C THR A 276 19.50 -19.45 13.41
N GLY A 277 19.10 -19.81 14.63
CA GLY A 277 19.99 -20.32 15.66
C GLY A 277 20.79 -19.25 16.42
N ARG A 278 20.57 -17.96 16.13
CA ARG A 278 21.07 -16.86 16.95
C ARG A 278 20.18 -16.67 18.18
N GLU A 279 20.78 -16.35 19.32
CA GLU A 279 20.05 -16.05 20.55
C GLU A 279 19.57 -14.58 20.59
N SER A 280 20.38 -13.66 20.06
CA SER A 280 20.05 -12.24 19.93
C SER A 280 20.41 -11.70 18.54
N LEU A 281 19.65 -10.70 18.09
CA LEU A 281 19.65 -10.11 16.76
C LEU A 281 20.07 -8.64 16.83
N ASP A 282 20.97 -8.20 15.95
CA ASP A 282 21.23 -6.77 15.80
C ASP A 282 20.27 -6.11 14.80
N LEU A 283 20.39 -4.78 14.64
CA LEU A 283 19.56 -3.99 13.74
C LEU A 283 19.68 -4.43 12.27
N ALA A 284 20.85 -4.94 11.85
CA ALA A 284 21.02 -5.44 10.50
C ALA A 284 20.25 -6.75 10.33
N ASP A 285 20.32 -7.66 11.31
CA ASP A 285 19.52 -8.89 11.31
C ASP A 285 18.01 -8.59 11.27
N LEU A 286 17.53 -7.65 12.08
CA LEU A 286 16.12 -7.25 12.07
C LEU A 286 15.68 -6.69 10.72
N TRP A 287 16.49 -5.81 10.12
CA TRP A 287 16.15 -5.23 8.82
C TRP A 287 16.03 -6.30 7.73
N GLU A 288 16.87 -7.33 7.77
CA GLU A 288 16.76 -8.45 6.83
C GLU A 288 15.50 -9.29 7.04
N ILE A 289 15.12 -9.54 8.30
CA ILE A 289 13.85 -10.21 8.61
C ILE A 289 12.68 -9.38 8.05
N PHE A 290 12.66 -8.06 8.27
CA PHE A 290 11.63 -7.19 7.71
C PHE A 290 11.63 -7.15 6.18
N THR A 291 12.82 -7.16 5.56
CA THR A 291 12.97 -7.18 4.10
C THR A 291 12.38 -8.47 3.52
N VAL A 292 12.70 -9.63 4.12
CA VAL A 292 12.13 -10.92 3.71
C VAL A 292 10.62 -10.93 3.94
N TYR A 293 10.16 -10.54 5.13
CA TYR A 293 8.74 -10.50 5.48
C TYR A 293 7.94 -9.61 4.50
N ARG A 294 8.40 -8.38 4.22
CA ARG A 294 7.76 -7.47 3.25
C ARG A 294 7.81 -8.02 1.83
N SER A 295 8.91 -8.66 1.43
CA SER A 295 9.02 -9.27 0.09
C SER A 295 8.03 -10.43 -0.13
N ARG A 296 7.51 -11.00 0.95
CA ARG A 296 6.44 -12.02 0.98
C ARG A 296 5.06 -11.45 1.26
N GLU A 297 4.95 -10.13 1.39
CA GLU A 297 3.71 -9.46 1.80
C GLU A 297 3.17 -9.98 3.16
N GLY A 298 4.06 -10.52 4.01
CA GLY A 298 3.71 -11.11 5.31
C GLY A 298 3.11 -12.52 5.26
N PHE A 299 3.14 -13.20 4.11
CA PHE A 299 2.65 -14.57 3.96
C PHE A 299 3.71 -15.62 4.29
N CYS A 300 3.27 -16.75 4.86
CA CYS A 300 4.10 -17.95 4.91
C CYS A 300 4.11 -18.69 3.56
N ALA A 301 5.02 -19.63 3.39
CA ALA A 301 5.17 -20.42 2.17
C ALA A 301 3.96 -21.33 1.90
N ALA A 302 3.15 -21.66 2.90
CA ALA A 302 1.88 -22.35 2.70
C ALA A 302 0.83 -21.42 2.10
N GLU A 303 0.65 -20.23 2.66
CA GLU A 303 -0.26 -19.21 2.15
C GLU A 303 0.13 -18.74 0.74
N GLU A 304 1.42 -18.51 0.48
CA GLU A 304 1.91 -18.13 -0.85
C GLU A 304 1.59 -19.19 -1.91
N ARG A 305 1.65 -20.48 -1.55
CA ARG A 305 1.24 -21.57 -2.45
C ARG A 305 -0.26 -21.55 -2.70
N GLU A 306 -1.09 -21.33 -1.68
CA GLU A 306 -2.54 -21.21 -1.85
C GLU A 306 -2.89 -20.04 -2.80
N ILE A 307 -2.26 -18.87 -2.61
CA ILE A 307 -2.44 -17.70 -3.48
C ILE A 307 -1.98 -18.00 -4.91
N PHE A 308 -0.86 -18.68 -5.08
CA PHE A 308 -0.34 -19.06 -6.40
C PHE A 308 -1.26 -20.05 -7.12
N GLU A 309 -1.82 -21.03 -6.42
CA GLU A 309 -2.77 -21.99 -6.99
C GLU A 309 -4.07 -21.29 -7.43
N ALA A 310 -4.61 -20.38 -6.60
CA ALA A 310 -5.76 -19.55 -6.95
C ALA A 310 -5.51 -18.67 -8.19
N PHE A 311 -4.33 -18.03 -8.26
CA PHE A 311 -3.90 -17.26 -9.43
C PHE A 311 -3.84 -18.14 -10.69
N ARG A 312 -3.23 -19.32 -10.58
CA ARG A 312 -3.05 -20.25 -11.70
C ARG A 312 -4.37 -20.81 -12.25
N GLN A 313 -5.39 -20.97 -11.40
CA GLN A 313 -6.71 -21.38 -11.85
C GLN A 313 -7.34 -20.35 -12.79
N CYS A 314 -7.05 -19.06 -12.59
CA CYS A 314 -7.51 -17.98 -13.46
C CYS A 314 -6.58 -17.80 -14.68
N ASP A 315 -5.27 -17.97 -14.51
CA ASP A 315 -4.29 -17.99 -15.60
C ASP A 315 -4.13 -19.41 -16.21
N ALA A 316 -5.24 -20.01 -16.63
CA ALA A 316 -5.23 -21.36 -17.21
C ALA A 316 -4.36 -21.46 -18.49
N ALA A 317 -4.15 -20.34 -19.19
CA ALA A 317 -3.31 -20.24 -20.37
C ALA A 317 -1.81 -20.10 -20.05
N GLY A 318 -1.44 -19.84 -18.79
CA GLY A 318 -0.05 -19.69 -18.37
C GLY A 318 0.65 -18.45 -18.96
N VAL A 319 -0.11 -17.37 -19.16
CA VAL A 319 0.39 -16.10 -19.70
C VAL A 319 1.21 -15.33 -18.68
N GLY A 320 1.01 -15.62 -17.38
CA GLY A 320 1.66 -14.95 -16.26
C GLY A 320 0.91 -13.70 -15.77
N THR A 321 -0.27 -13.41 -16.33
CA THR A 321 -1.15 -12.31 -15.91
C THR A 321 -2.62 -12.73 -15.96
N ILE A 322 -3.45 -12.10 -15.14
CA ILE A 322 -4.92 -12.25 -15.18
C ILE A 322 -5.58 -10.89 -15.44
N ALA A 323 -6.79 -10.89 -16.00
CA ALA A 323 -7.55 -9.66 -16.15
C ALA A 323 -7.99 -9.13 -14.77
N ALA A 324 -8.02 -7.80 -14.60
CA ALA A 324 -8.48 -7.18 -13.36
C ALA A 324 -9.94 -7.59 -12.99
N SER A 325 -10.77 -7.86 -13.99
CA SER A 325 -12.13 -8.39 -13.83
C SER A 325 -12.17 -9.80 -13.20
N ASP A 326 -11.12 -10.60 -13.37
CA ASP A 326 -11.04 -11.97 -12.85
C ASP A 326 -10.51 -12.03 -11.40
N VAL A 327 -10.03 -10.93 -10.83
CA VAL A 327 -9.49 -10.95 -9.45
C VAL A 327 -10.54 -11.36 -8.42
N GLY A 328 -11.82 -11.10 -8.69
CA GLY A 328 -12.93 -11.57 -7.86
C GLY A 328 -12.98 -13.09 -7.75
N LYS A 329 -12.60 -13.82 -8.80
CA LYS A 329 -12.52 -15.28 -8.81
C LYS A 329 -11.40 -15.76 -7.90
N VAL A 330 -10.22 -15.15 -8.01
CA VAL A 330 -9.06 -15.44 -7.15
C VAL A 330 -9.43 -15.25 -5.69
N LEU A 331 -9.97 -14.08 -5.32
CA LEU A 331 -10.35 -13.78 -3.94
C LEU A 331 -11.39 -14.76 -3.38
N ARG A 332 -12.41 -15.13 -4.17
CA ARG A 332 -13.39 -16.16 -3.77
C ARG A 332 -12.74 -17.52 -3.56
N SER A 333 -11.84 -17.94 -4.46
CA SER A 333 -11.13 -19.22 -4.34
C SER A 333 -10.19 -19.29 -3.13
N LEU A 334 -9.76 -18.13 -2.61
CA LEU A 334 -9.00 -18.02 -1.36
C LEU A 334 -9.88 -17.98 -0.11
N GLY A 335 -11.20 -17.87 -0.29
CA GLY A 335 -12.17 -17.77 0.80
C GLY A 335 -12.37 -16.34 1.32
N CYS A 336 -11.88 -15.32 0.60
CA CYS A 336 -11.98 -13.90 0.95
C CYS A 336 -12.87 -13.14 -0.05
N PRO A 337 -14.17 -13.47 -0.20
CA PRO A 337 -15.05 -12.74 -1.10
C PRO A 337 -15.07 -11.26 -0.69
N THR A 338 -14.80 -10.39 -1.66
CA THR A 338 -14.73 -8.93 -1.45
C THR A 338 -15.79 -8.26 -2.31
N ALA A 339 -16.52 -7.32 -1.71
CA ALA A 339 -17.51 -6.48 -2.38
C ALA A 339 -16.91 -5.77 -3.61
N PHE A 340 -17.73 -5.53 -4.63
CA PHE A 340 -17.26 -4.98 -5.91
C PHE A 340 -16.56 -3.63 -5.74
N GLU A 341 -17.15 -2.69 -4.98
CA GLU A 341 -16.61 -1.34 -4.85
C GLU A 341 -15.28 -1.32 -4.08
N VAL A 342 -15.16 -2.18 -3.05
CA VAL A 342 -13.90 -2.38 -2.31
C VAL A 342 -12.85 -3.01 -3.22
N ARG A 343 -13.22 -4.02 -4.01
CA ARG A 343 -12.31 -4.68 -4.93
C ARG A 343 -11.77 -3.70 -5.98
N GLN A 344 -12.63 -2.88 -6.59
CA GLN A 344 -12.19 -1.81 -7.52
C GLN A 344 -11.29 -0.78 -6.83
N HIS A 345 -11.60 -0.43 -5.58
CA HIS A 345 -10.76 0.48 -4.80
C HIS A 345 -9.36 -0.11 -4.56
N LEU A 346 -9.27 -1.37 -4.18
CA LEU A 346 -7.98 -2.06 -4.00
C LEU A 346 -7.22 -2.20 -5.33
N LEU A 347 -7.93 -2.53 -6.42
CA LEU A 347 -7.35 -2.60 -7.76
C LEU A 347 -6.73 -1.27 -8.19
N SER A 348 -7.38 -0.15 -7.91
CA SER A 348 -6.86 1.19 -8.25
C SER A 348 -5.53 1.53 -7.58
N LYS A 349 -5.19 0.85 -6.47
CA LYS A 349 -3.91 1.02 -5.75
C LYS A 349 -2.79 0.11 -6.28
N ILE A 350 -3.12 -0.83 -7.17
CA ILE A 350 -2.21 -1.88 -7.63
C ILE A 350 -2.01 -1.80 -9.14
N ASP A 351 -3.09 -1.71 -9.93
CA ASP A 351 -3.05 -1.49 -11.38
C ASP A 351 -2.81 -0.01 -11.72
N LEU A 352 -1.72 0.54 -11.19
CA LEU A 352 -1.34 1.95 -11.32
C LEU A 352 -0.98 2.34 -12.77
N ALA A 353 -0.66 1.36 -13.59
CA ALA A 353 -0.39 1.53 -15.01
C ALA A 353 -1.68 1.47 -15.86
N GLY A 354 -2.83 1.16 -15.27
CA GLY A 354 -4.12 1.08 -15.94
C GLY A 354 -4.14 0.05 -17.08
N LYS A 355 -3.39 -1.04 -16.94
CA LYS A 355 -3.26 -2.05 -17.99
C LYS A 355 -4.45 -3.01 -18.02
N GLY A 356 -5.24 -3.06 -16.95
CA GLY A 356 -6.32 -4.02 -16.76
C GLY A 356 -5.82 -5.46 -16.62
N GLN A 357 -4.52 -5.65 -16.37
CA GLN A 357 -3.85 -6.94 -16.26
C GLN A 357 -2.99 -6.94 -15.00
N LEU A 358 -3.10 -8.00 -14.19
CA LEU A 358 -2.40 -8.17 -12.93
C LEU A 358 -1.46 -9.35 -13.02
N ASP A 359 -0.21 -9.15 -12.64
CA ASP A 359 0.73 -10.26 -12.44
C ASP A 359 0.55 -10.91 -11.05
N PHE A 360 1.33 -11.95 -10.76
CA PHE A 360 1.27 -12.63 -9.46
C PHE A 360 1.67 -11.72 -8.28
N VAL A 361 2.60 -10.78 -8.49
CA VAL A 361 3.04 -9.83 -7.44
C VAL A 361 1.90 -8.88 -7.10
N ASP A 362 1.21 -8.38 -8.11
CA ASP A 362 0.04 -7.51 -7.98
C ASP A 362 -1.10 -8.23 -7.23
N VAL A 363 -1.39 -9.49 -7.59
CA VAL A 363 -2.41 -10.30 -6.89
C VAL A 363 -2.01 -10.57 -5.44
N ARG A 364 -0.75 -10.91 -5.17
CA ARG A 364 -0.26 -11.13 -3.80
C ARG A 364 -0.40 -9.87 -2.94
N LYS A 365 -0.07 -8.69 -3.49
CA LYS A 365 -0.30 -7.40 -2.82
C LYS A 365 -1.79 -7.15 -2.58
N LEU A 366 -2.64 -7.48 -3.54
CA LEU A 366 -4.09 -7.32 -3.40
C LEU A 366 -4.64 -8.16 -2.27
N VAL A 367 -4.23 -9.44 -2.19
CA VAL A 367 -4.61 -10.32 -1.09
C VAL A 367 -4.14 -9.74 0.23
N ARG A 368 -2.89 -9.29 0.35
CA ARG A 368 -2.40 -8.63 1.58
C ARG A 368 -3.29 -7.44 1.97
N MET A 369 -3.61 -6.56 1.02
CA MET A 369 -4.43 -5.37 1.31
C MET A 369 -5.86 -5.73 1.75
N CYS A 370 -6.46 -6.78 1.20
CA CYS A 370 -7.74 -7.32 1.71
C CYS A 370 -7.60 -7.74 3.18
N LEU A 371 -6.56 -8.50 3.50
CA LEU A 371 -6.33 -8.99 4.87
C LEU A 371 -5.98 -7.88 5.85
N ASP A 372 -5.19 -6.90 5.44
CA ASP A 372 -4.86 -5.72 6.24
C ASP A 372 -6.12 -4.92 6.56
N ARG A 373 -7.06 -4.78 5.61
CA ARG A 373 -8.35 -4.11 5.85
C ARG A 373 -9.17 -4.84 6.91
N GLU A 374 -9.23 -6.18 6.87
CA GLU A 374 -9.90 -6.98 7.89
C GLU A 374 -9.26 -6.78 9.27
N LYS A 375 -7.93 -6.81 9.37
CA LYS A 375 -7.19 -6.60 10.63
C LYS A 375 -7.40 -5.19 11.19
N ILE A 376 -7.39 -4.16 10.33
CA ILE A 376 -7.67 -2.77 10.72
C ILE A 376 -9.12 -2.65 11.22
N ALA A 377 -10.08 -3.30 10.55
CA ALA A 377 -11.47 -3.32 10.98
C ALA A 377 -11.63 -3.97 12.36
N MET A 378 -10.96 -5.10 12.61
CA MET A 378 -10.93 -5.76 13.93
C MET A 378 -10.39 -4.82 15.01
N ARG A 379 -9.24 -4.18 14.77
CA ARG A 379 -8.63 -3.25 15.73
C ARG A 379 -9.54 -2.07 16.04
N ARG A 380 -10.06 -1.39 15.01
CA ARG A 380 -11.01 -0.27 15.20
C ARG A 380 -12.26 -0.71 15.94
N ALA A 381 -12.72 -1.93 15.67
CA ALA A 381 -13.89 -2.48 16.32
C ALA A 381 -13.68 -2.73 17.82
N PHE A 382 -12.48 -3.19 18.21
CA PHE A 382 -12.04 -3.30 19.59
C PHE A 382 -11.94 -1.91 20.25
N GLU A 383 -11.23 -0.97 19.63
CA GLU A 383 -11.03 0.39 20.14
C GLU A 383 -12.36 1.13 20.35
N ALA A 384 -13.34 0.93 19.46
CA ALA A 384 -14.70 1.49 19.62
C ALA A 384 -15.45 0.96 20.86
N LYS A 385 -15.03 -0.19 21.42
CA LYS A 385 -15.56 -0.77 22.66
C LYS A 385 -14.69 -0.46 23.88
N ASP A 386 -13.52 0.14 23.68
CA ASP A 386 -12.61 0.63 24.71
C ASP A 386 -12.40 2.16 24.58
N PRO A 387 -13.45 2.98 24.76
CA PRO A 387 -13.33 4.43 24.63
C PRO A 387 -12.44 5.05 25.71
N GLU A 388 -12.24 4.35 26.82
CA GLU A 388 -11.38 4.76 27.93
C GLU A 388 -9.90 4.41 27.69
N GLN A 389 -9.57 3.72 26.58
CA GLN A 389 -8.22 3.27 26.22
C GLN A 389 -7.55 2.47 27.34
N THR A 390 -8.33 1.62 28.00
CA THR A 390 -7.86 0.72 29.04
C THR A 390 -6.97 -0.40 28.49
N GLY A 391 -7.11 -0.72 27.20
CA GLY A 391 -6.47 -1.85 26.54
C GLY A 391 -7.24 -3.17 26.68
N GLU A 392 -8.40 -3.16 27.34
CA GLU A 392 -9.19 -4.34 27.69
C GLU A 392 -10.68 -4.13 27.38
N ILE A 393 -11.37 -5.18 26.95
CA ILE A 393 -12.84 -5.19 26.77
C ILE A 393 -13.46 -6.43 27.42
N SER A 394 -14.74 -6.40 27.76
CA SER A 394 -15.40 -7.59 28.35
C SER A 394 -15.60 -8.71 27.31
N LYS A 395 -15.71 -9.95 27.77
CA LYS A 395 -16.05 -11.11 26.90
C LYS A 395 -17.35 -10.89 26.12
N GLU A 396 -18.36 -10.26 26.72
CA GLU A 396 -19.61 -9.90 26.02
C GLU A 396 -19.35 -8.90 24.88
N ALA A 397 -18.53 -7.89 25.13
CA ALA A 397 -18.16 -6.90 24.11
C ALA A 397 -17.39 -7.55 22.94
N VAL A 398 -16.55 -8.57 23.21
CA VAL A 398 -15.90 -9.36 22.16
C VAL A 398 -16.94 -10.01 21.24
N PHE A 399 -17.97 -10.68 21.78
CA PHE A 399 -19.01 -11.30 20.95
C PHE A 399 -19.81 -10.27 20.14
N GLU A 400 -20.11 -9.11 20.72
CA GLU A 400 -20.75 -8.02 19.99
C GLU A 400 -19.89 -7.56 18.82
N VAL A 401 -18.57 -7.44 19.01
CA VAL A 401 -17.62 -7.07 17.97
C VAL A 401 -17.54 -8.13 16.88
N LEU A 402 -17.38 -9.41 17.25
CA LEU A 402 -17.30 -10.53 16.30
C LEU A 402 -18.58 -10.65 15.45
N ASN A 403 -19.75 -10.45 16.07
CA ASN A 403 -21.03 -10.43 15.35
C ASN A 403 -21.14 -9.23 14.40
N ARG A 404 -20.75 -8.03 14.86
CA ARG A 404 -20.77 -6.81 14.02
C ARG A 404 -19.88 -6.96 12.78
N LEU A 405 -18.71 -7.55 12.95
CA LEU A 405 -17.76 -7.80 11.87
C LEU A 405 -18.15 -9.01 10.99
N LYS A 406 -19.31 -9.65 11.24
CA LYS A 406 -19.80 -10.85 10.54
C LYS A 406 -18.81 -12.02 10.55
N ILE A 407 -17.94 -12.07 11.57
CA ILE A 407 -16.95 -13.12 11.76
C ILE A 407 -17.61 -14.41 12.27
N ALA A 408 -18.66 -14.23 13.06
CA ALA A 408 -19.40 -15.31 13.73
C ALA A 408 -20.31 -16.12 12.78
N ASP A 409 -20.56 -15.68 11.55
CA ASP A 409 -21.36 -16.43 10.56
C ASP A 409 -20.66 -17.72 10.10
N ALA A 410 -19.34 -17.77 10.28
CA ALA A 410 -18.49 -18.80 9.75
C ALA A 410 -18.03 -19.79 10.82
N ALA A 411 -19.00 -20.39 11.51
CA ALA A 411 -19.09 -21.82 11.81
C ALA A 411 -20.07 -22.03 12.97
N GLU A 412 -21.23 -22.64 12.68
CA GLU A 412 -22.02 -23.31 13.71
C GLU A 412 -21.20 -24.42 14.42
N ASP A 413 -20.08 -24.85 13.82
CA ASP A 413 -19.13 -25.84 14.33
C ASP A 413 -17.86 -25.27 15.02
N PHE A 414 -17.64 -23.94 15.03
CA PHE A 414 -16.42 -23.36 15.61
C PHE A 414 -16.77 -22.44 16.78
N PRO A 415 -16.72 -22.95 18.02
CA PRO A 415 -17.20 -22.23 19.18
C PRO A 415 -16.20 -21.15 19.58
N ALA A 416 -16.31 -19.96 18.98
CA ALA A 416 -15.63 -18.74 19.43
C ALA A 416 -15.74 -18.57 20.96
N ARG A 417 -16.88 -19.00 21.52
CA ARG A 417 -17.14 -19.03 22.96
C ARG A 417 -16.29 -20.04 23.73
N GLU A 418 -16.07 -21.25 23.21
CA GLU A 418 -15.20 -22.23 23.89
C GLU A 418 -13.74 -21.80 23.81
N ILE A 419 -13.29 -21.28 22.67
CA ILE A 419 -11.93 -20.75 22.50
C ILE A 419 -11.67 -19.59 23.47
N LEU A 420 -12.59 -18.65 23.59
CA LEU A 420 -12.50 -17.54 24.56
C LEU A 420 -12.56 -18.01 26.02
N LEU A 421 -13.27 -19.09 26.31
CA LEU A 421 -13.31 -19.68 27.65
C LEU A 421 -12.03 -20.46 27.99
N GLU A 422 -11.35 -21.03 26.99
CA GLU A 422 -10.08 -21.75 27.16
C GLU A 422 -8.86 -20.82 27.23
N LEU A 423 -8.86 -19.72 26.46
CA LEU A 423 -7.70 -18.82 26.36
C LEU A 423 -7.60 -17.78 27.47
N VAL A 424 -8.73 -17.34 28.02
CA VAL A 424 -8.77 -16.18 28.91
C VAL A 424 -9.37 -16.52 30.27
N ASP A 425 -8.53 -16.51 31.31
CA ASP A 425 -8.93 -16.61 32.71
C ASP A 425 -9.50 -15.26 33.20
N GLY A 426 -10.83 -15.14 33.31
CA GLY A 426 -11.51 -13.91 33.75
C GLY A 426 -12.59 -13.42 32.78
N ASP A 427 -13.10 -12.20 32.99
CA ASP A 427 -14.17 -11.59 32.18
C ASP A 427 -13.68 -10.50 31.20
N VAL A 428 -12.40 -10.16 31.26
CA VAL A 428 -11.75 -9.13 30.40
C VAL A 428 -10.81 -9.79 29.40
N VAL A 429 -10.72 -9.21 28.20
CA VAL A 429 -9.92 -9.68 27.07
C VAL A 429 -9.11 -8.51 26.55
N ASP A 430 -7.80 -8.67 26.41
CA ASP A 430 -6.94 -7.64 25.85
C ASP A 430 -6.98 -7.66 24.30
N LEU A 431 -6.33 -6.67 23.68
CA LEU A 431 -6.30 -6.56 22.23
C LEU A 431 -5.58 -7.74 21.55
N ALA A 432 -4.55 -8.30 22.17
CA ALA A 432 -3.77 -9.40 21.58
C ALA A 432 -4.61 -10.68 21.54
N ASP A 433 -5.26 -11.02 22.65
CA ASP A 433 -6.15 -12.16 22.78
C ASP A 433 -7.35 -12.03 21.84
N PHE A 434 -7.95 -10.84 21.77
CA PHE A 434 -9.04 -10.57 20.83
C PHE A 434 -8.62 -10.79 19.37
N LEU A 435 -7.47 -10.22 18.95
CA LEU A 435 -6.98 -10.36 17.58
C LEU A 435 -6.64 -11.82 17.25
N PHE A 436 -6.10 -12.57 18.20
CA PHE A 436 -5.84 -14.00 18.03
C PHE A 436 -7.12 -14.79 17.75
N VAL A 437 -8.16 -14.57 18.56
CA VAL A 437 -9.48 -15.22 18.39
C VAL A 437 -10.11 -14.82 17.06
N ALA A 438 -10.15 -13.53 16.75
CA ALA A 438 -10.74 -13.02 15.51
C ALA A 438 -10.02 -13.55 14.27
N ASN A 439 -8.68 -13.58 14.26
CA ASN A 439 -7.90 -14.12 13.15
C ASN A 439 -8.09 -15.64 12.98
N SER A 440 -8.18 -16.38 14.09
CA SER A 440 -8.45 -17.82 14.06
C SER A 440 -9.81 -18.13 13.45
N LEU A 441 -10.84 -17.35 13.80
CA LEU A 441 -12.17 -17.45 13.21
C LEU A 441 -12.16 -17.09 11.73
N HIS A 442 -11.47 -16.03 11.31
CA HIS A 442 -11.31 -15.70 9.89
C HIS A 442 -10.63 -16.82 9.10
N LYS A 443 -9.58 -17.44 9.65
CA LYS A 443 -8.91 -18.57 9.00
C LYS A 443 -9.83 -19.78 8.85
N ALA A 444 -10.64 -20.09 9.87
CA ALA A 444 -11.66 -21.13 9.79
C ALA A 444 -12.74 -20.77 8.74
N ALA A 445 -13.18 -19.53 8.73
CA ALA A 445 -14.17 -19.01 7.79
C ALA A 445 -13.73 -19.14 6.34
N ARG A 446 -12.50 -18.74 6.04
CA ARG A 446 -11.91 -18.86 4.70
C ARG A 446 -11.82 -20.31 4.28
N ARG A 447 -11.37 -21.21 5.17
CA ARG A 447 -11.31 -22.65 4.88
C ARG A 447 -12.69 -23.20 4.52
N ALA A 448 -13.70 -22.90 5.33
CA ALA A 448 -15.08 -23.32 5.05
C ALA A 448 -15.59 -22.72 3.74
N CYS A 449 -15.32 -21.44 3.47
CA CYS A 449 -15.68 -20.78 2.23
C CYS A 449 -15.06 -21.47 1.00
N ARG A 450 -13.79 -21.87 1.09
CA ARG A 450 -13.10 -22.62 0.03
C ARG A 450 -13.70 -24.00 -0.20
N GLU A 451 -13.98 -24.74 0.88
CA GLU A 451 -14.64 -26.06 0.82
C GLU A 451 -16.06 -25.96 0.25
N ASN A 452 -16.74 -24.84 0.48
CA ASN A 452 -18.07 -24.51 -0.03
C ASN A 452 -18.07 -23.91 -1.45
N GLY A 453 -16.95 -23.95 -2.18
CA GLY A 453 -16.87 -23.44 -3.55
C GLY A 453 -16.88 -21.91 -3.67
N GLY A 454 -16.41 -21.20 -2.65
CA GLY A 454 -16.34 -19.73 -2.61
C GLY A 454 -17.56 -19.05 -2.02
N PHE A 455 -18.49 -19.82 -1.43
CA PHE A 455 -19.68 -19.32 -0.73
C PHE A 455 -19.46 -19.36 0.79
N SER A 456 -19.93 -18.33 1.50
CA SER A 456 -19.94 -18.40 2.98
C SER A 456 -20.88 -19.52 3.45
N THR A 457 -20.68 -20.00 4.68
CA THR A 457 -21.55 -21.02 5.31
C THR A 457 -23.02 -20.57 5.35
N THR A 458 -23.26 -19.32 5.74
CA THR A 458 -24.61 -18.73 5.80
C THR A 458 -25.22 -18.60 4.41
N GLU A 459 -24.45 -18.10 3.45
CA GLU A 459 -24.88 -17.96 2.06
C GLU A 459 -25.20 -19.31 1.40
N LEU A 460 -24.36 -20.32 1.60
CA LEU A 460 -24.61 -21.66 1.10
C LEU A 460 -25.90 -22.25 1.69
N ARG A 461 -26.18 -21.98 2.98
CA ARG A 461 -27.43 -22.39 3.64
C ARG A 461 -28.64 -21.71 3.00
N GLU A 462 -28.58 -20.41 2.76
CA GLU A 462 -29.65 -19.65 2.11
C GLU A 462 -29.91 -20.10 0.67
N LEU A 463 -28.83 -20.37 -0.08
CA LEU A 463 -28.90 -20.92 -1.43
C LEU A 463 -29.50 -22.34 -1.42
N LYS A 464 -29.14 -23.17 -0.44
CA LYS A 464 -29.72 -24.51 -0.26
C LYS A 464 -31.21 -24.46 0.07
N LEU A 465 -31.63 -23.55 0.95
CA LEU A 465 -33.05 -23.33 1.24
C LEU A 465 -33.82 -22.82 0.01
N SER A 466 -33.20 -21.92 -0.76
CA SER A 466 -33.78 -21.41 -2.01
C SER A 466 -33.92 -22.51 -3.05
N PHE A 467 -32.92 -23.39 -3.18
CA PHE A 467 -32.95 -24.57 -4.03
C PHE A 467 -34.06 -25.54 -3.62
N GLN A 468 -34.15 -25.89 -2.33
CA GLN A 468 -35.20 -26.76 -1.79
C GLN A 468 -36.61 -26.18 -1.99
N GLY A 469 -36.77 -24.85 -1.92
CA GLY A 469 -38.04 -24.20 -2.23
C GLY A 469 -38.45 -24.29 -3.71
N GLY A 470 -37.46 -24.37 -4.61
CA GLY A 470 -37.64 -24.60 -6.05
C GLY A 470 -37.87 -26.06 -6.42
N ASP A 471 -37.18 -27.00 -5.74
CA ASP A 471 -37.37 -28.44 -5.88
C ASP A 471 -38.57 -28.93 -5.06
N ARG A 472 -39.77 -28.50 -5.46
CA ARG A 472 -41.03 -28.92 -4.80
C ARG A 472 -41.30 -30.42 -4.93
N ALA A 473 -40.67 -31.08 -5.90
CA ALA A 473 -40.82 -32.50 -6.15
C ALA A 473 -39.88 -33.36 -5.29
N GLY A 474 -38.86 -32.76 -4.67
CA GLY A 474 -37.85 -33.44 -3.87
C GLY A 474 -36.98 -34.40 -4.67
N VAL A 475 -36.82 -34.14 -5.97
CA VAL A 475 -36.10 -35.01 -6.90
C VAL A 475 -34.60 -34.70 -6.96
N GLY A 476 -34.14 -33.65 -6.27
CA GLY A 476 -32.75 -33.19 -6.29
C GLY A 476 -32.43 -32.24 -7.44
N GLU A 477 -33.44 -31.77 -8.18
CA GLU A 477 -33.30 -30.89 -9.33
C GLU A 477 -34.28 -29.73 -9.28
N VAL A 478 -33.83 -28.54 -9.68
CA VAL A 478 -34.69 -27.36 -9.86
C VAL A 478 -34.96 -27.17 -11.35
N LEU A 479 -36.23 -27.09 -11.73
CA LEU A 479 -36.61 -26.82 -13.12
C LEU A 479 -36.19 -25.41 -13.55
N VAL A 480 -35.85 -25.23 -14.83
CA VAL A 480 -35.41 -23.92 -15.38
C VAL A 480 -36.38 -22.77 -15.06
N GLY A 481 -37.68 -23.03 -15.07
CA GLY A 481 -38.68 -22.01 -14.71
C GLY A 481 -38.62 -21.54 -13.25
N GLU A 482 -38.30 -22.43 -12.31
CA GLU A 482 -38.09 -22.07 -10.90
C GLU A 482 -36.69 -21.46 -10.69
N LEU A 483 -35.68 -21.94 -11.41
CA LEU A 483 -34.34 -21.33 -11.44
C LEU A 483 -34.44 -19.85 -11.80
N LEU A 484 -35.16 -19.50 -12.87
CA LEU A 484 -35.36 -18.10 -13.28
C LEU A 484 -36.07 -17.25 -12.22
N ARG A 485 -36.94 -17.84 -11.38
CA ARG A 485 -37.55 -17.12 -10.25
C ARG A 485 -36.58 -16.88 -9.10
N ILE A 486 -35.67 -17.84 -8.86
CA ILE A 486 -34.59 -17.66 -7.90
C ILE A 486 -33.65 -16.54 -8.40
N VAL A 487 -33.31 -16.54 -9.70
CA VAL A 487 -32.48 -15.49 -10.31
C VAL A 487 -33.17 -14.12 -10.28
N ASP A 488 -34.48 -14.01 -10.57
CA ASP A 488 -35.18 -12.71 -10.46
C ASP A 488 -35.16 -12.15 -9.03
N ARG A 489 -35.06 -13.02 -8.02
CA ARG A 489 -34.94 -12.62 -6.62
C ARG A 489 -33.52 -12.19 -6.25
N LEU A 490 -32.52 -12.97 -6.66
CA LEU A 490 -31.11 -12.76 -6.28
C LEU A 490 -30.39 -11.74 -7.17
N PHE A 491 -30.75 -11.69 -8.46
CA PHE A 491 -30.17 -10.85 -9.50
C PHE A 491 -31.29 -10.21 -10.34
N PRO A 492 -32.09 -9.32 -9.74
CA PRO A 492 -33.26 -8.73 -10.40
C PRO A 492 -32.85 -7.96 -11.66
N SER A 493 -31.70 -7.31 -11.65
CA SER A 493 -31.15 -6.54 -12.76
C SER A 493 -30.85 -7.39 -13.98
N LEU A 494 -30.31 -8.60 -13.80
CA LEU A 494 -30.02 -9.54 -14.88
C LEU A 494 -31.30 -10.09 -15.53
N SER A 495 -32.39 -10.21 -14.76
CA SER A 495 -33.67 -10.76 -15.20
C SER A 495 -34.60 -9.71 -15.83
N ARG A 496 -34.66 -8.50 -15.25
CA ARG A 496 -35.64 -7.46 -15.59
C ARG A 496 -35.16 -6.50 -16.68
N ASP A 497 -33.85 -6.28 -16.79
CA ASP A 497 -33.26 -5.43 -17.82
C ASP A 497 -33.31 -6.12 -19.21
N ALA A 498 -33.85 -5.41 -20.21
CA ALA A 498 -33.98 -5.93 -21.57
C ALA A 498 -32.64 -6.08 -22.30
N GLY A 499 -31.63 -5.25 -21.97
CA GLY A 499 -30.29 -5.34 -22.53
C GLY A 499 -29.47 -6.49 -21.93
N ARG A 500 -29.77 -6.91 -20.70
CA ARG A 500 -29.02 -7.96 -19.98
C ARG A 500 -29.65 -9.34 -20.05
N ARG A 501 -30.97 -9.41 -20.24
CA ARG A 501 -31.70 -10.68 -20.42
C ARG A 501 -31.10 -11.63 -21.46
N PRO A 502 -30.56 -11.17 -22.61
CA PRO A 502 -29.89 -12.07 -23.56
C PRO A 502 -28.65 -12.78 -22.98
N ALA A 503 -27.96 -12.19 -22.00
CA ALA A 503 -26.87 -12.86 -21.30
C ALA A 503 -27.40 -13.99 -20.40
N LEU A 504 -28.47 -13.73 -19.65
CA LEU A 504 -29.14 -14.76 -18.84
C LEU A 504 -29.67 -15.92 -19.69
N GLU A 505 -30.30 -15.62 -20.83
CA GLU A 505 -30.80 -16.63 -21.76
C GLU A 505 -29.68 -17.52 -22.30
N ARG A 506 -28.51 -16.94 -22.62
CA ARG A 506 -27.32 -17.71 -23.02
C ARG A 506 -26.86 -18.63 -21.90
N MET A 507 -26.72 -18.13 -20.68
CA MET A 507 -26.29 -18.93 -19.53
C MET A 507 -27.26 -20.09 -19.25
N VAL A 508 -28.57 -19.85 -19.32
CA VAL A 508 -29.58 -20.90 -19.14
C VAL A 508 -29.50 -21.94 -20.25
N SER A 509 -29.24 -21.52 -21.49
CA SER A 509 -29.08 -22.45 -22.62
C SER A 509 -27.85 -23.35 -22.49
N GLU A 510 -26.81 -22.89 -21.80
CA GLU A 510 -25.56 -23.66 -21.56
C GLU A 510 -25.74 -24.80 -20.56
N ILE A 511 -26.74 -24.72 -19.66
CA ILE A 511 -27.00 -25.75 -18.65
C ILE A 511 -27.36 -27.09 -19.31
N GLY A 512 -28.19 -27.03 -20.37
CA GLY A 512 -28.67 -28.21 -21.10
C GLY A 512 -29.64 -29.07 -20.27
N GLY A 513 -30.90 -29.19 -20.73
CA GLY A 513 -31.94 -29.97 -20.06
C GLY A 513 -32.98 -29.12 -19.32
N ASP A 514 -33.96 -29.80 -18.72
CA ASP A 514 -35.11 -29.15 -18.07
C ASP A 514 -34.89 -28.89 -16.56
N GLY A 515 -33.88 -29.52 -15.95
CA GLY A 515 -33.60 -29.51 -14.52
C GLY A 515 -32.12 -29.28 -14.21
N VAL A 516 -31.85 -28.72 -13.02
CA VAL A 516 -30.51 -28.33 -12.56
C VAL A 516 -30.24 -28.92 -11.18
N GLU A 517 -29.21 -29.76 -11.07
CA GLU A 517 -28.71 -30.30 -9.79
C GLU A 517 -28.07 -29.21 -8.93
N PHE A 518 -27.93 -29.44 -7.62
CA PHE A 518 -27.42 -28.42 -6.69
C PHE A 518 -26.01 -27.89 -7.05
N ASP A 519 -25.08 -28.76 -7.46
CA ASP A 519 -23.72 -28.33 -7.83
C ASP A 519 -23.69 -27.53 -9.15
N ALA A 520 -24.60 -27.84 -10.07
CA ALA A 520 -24.79 -27.06 -11.29
C ALA A 520 -25.47 -25.72 -10.99
N PHE A 521 -26.41 -25.69 -10.03
CA PHE A 521 -27.05 -24.48 -9.53
C PHE A 521 -26.04 -23.53 -8.90
N LEU A 522 -25.13 -24.02 -8.05
CA LEU A 522 -24.08 -23.18 -7.45
C LEU A 522 -23.17 -22.56 -8.50
N ARG A 523 -22.70 -23.36 -9.48
CA ARG A 523 -21.90 -22.85 -10.61
C ARG A 523 -22.64 -21.79 -11.41
N PHE A 524 -23.94 -21.99 -11.64
CA PHE A 524 -24.79 -21.02 -12.32
C PHE A 524 -24.94 -19.71 -11.54
N ILE A 525 -25.09 -19.76 -10.21
CA ILE A 525 -25.12 -18.56 -9.35
C ILE A 525 -23.78 -17.81 -9.41
N VAL A 526 -22.63 -18.51 -9.42
CA VAL A 526 -21.32 -17.87 -9.62
C VAL A 526 -21.26 -17.17 -10.98
N GLN A 527 -21.70 -17.82 -12.06
CA GLN A 527 -21.73 -17.24 -13.40
C GLN A 527 -22.65 -16.00 -13.47
N CYS A 528 -23.76 -15.98 -12.73
CA CYS A 528 -24.64 -14.82 -12.63
C CYS A 528 -23.91 -13.64 -11.98
N ARG A 529 -23.20 -13.87 -10.86
CA ARG A 529 -22.41 -12.82 -10.18
C ARG A 529 -21.34 -12.24 -11.07
N GLU A 530 -20.61 -13.10 -11.76
CA GLU A 530 -19.54 -12.66 -12.67
C GLU A 530 -20.09 -11.83 -13.83
N THR A 531 -21.25 -12.22 -14.37
CA THR A 531 -21.92 -11.46 -15.42
C THR A 531 -22.43 -10.12 -14.89
N THR A 532 -22.99 -10.07 -13.67
CA THR A 532 -23.40 -8.81 -13.03
C THR A 532 -22.19 -7.89 -12.77
N ASP A 533 -21.10 -8.42 -12.22
CA ASP A 533 -19.85 -7.68 -11.99
C ASP A 533 -19.30 -7.10 -13.30
N GLN A 534 -19.36 -7.85 -14.40
CA GLN A 534 -18.95 -7.38 -15.72
C GLN A 534 -19.81 -6.19 -16.19
N PHE A 535 -21.13 -6.25 -16.01
CA PHE A 535 -22.01 -5.12 -16.33
C PHE A 535 -21.74 -3.89 -15.44
N ARG A 536 -21.40 -4.08 -14.16
CA ARG A 536 -20.97 -2.98 -13.27
C ARG A 536 -19.70 -2.31 -13.79
N PHE A 537 -18.72 -3.11 -14.20
CA PHE A 537 -17.47 -2.61 -14.78
C PHE A 537 -17.71 -1.79 -16.05
N GLU A 538 -18.53 -2.29 -16.98
CA GLU A 538 -18.89 -1.58 -18.22
C GLU A 538 -19.63 -0.27 -17.95
N LYS A 539 -20.54 -0.27 -16.96
CA LYS A 539 -21.27 0.93 -16.53
C LYS A 539 -20.33 1.99 -15.96
N GLU A 540 -19.38 1.58 -15.12
CA GLU A 540 -18.36 2.47 -14.57
C GLU A 540 -17.44 3.04 -15.67
N GLU A 541 -16.97 2.20 -16.59
CA GLU A 541 -16.11 2.65 -17.70
C GLU A 541 -16.84 3.68 -18.58
N ALA A 542 -18.14 3.51 -18.81
CA ALA A 542 -18.97 4.49 -19.51
C ALA A 542 -19.10 5.81 -18.74
N ALA A 543 -19.31 5.76 -17.42
CA ALA A 543 -19.37 6.94 -16.58
C ALA A 543 -18.04 7.71 -16.55
N ILE A 544 -16.89 7.01 -16.45
CA ILE A 544 -15.56 7.63 -16.50
C ILE A 544 -15.33 8.33 -17.84
N LYS A 545 -15.70 7.69 -18.96
CA LYS A 545 -15.62 8.30 -20.30
C LYS A 545 -16.52 9.53 -20.44
N GLN A 546 -17.69 9.53 -19.82
CA GLN A 546 -18.63 10.65 -19.87
C GLN A 546 -18.15 11.83 -19.02
N THR A 547 -17.62 11.55 -17.82
CA THR A 547 -17.18 12.59 -16.89
C THR A 547 -15.81 13.14 -17.26
N CYS A 548 -14.98 12.37 -17.98
CA CYS A 548 -13.60 12.69 -18.28
C CYS A 548 -12.73 12.89 -17.03
N PHE A 549 -13.11 12.29 -15.90
CA PHE A 549 -12.25 12.28 -14.72
C PHE A 549 -11.01 11.43 -14.97
N SER A 550 -9.88 11.88 -14.42
CA SER A 550 -8.65 11.12 -14.38
C SER A 550 -8.79 9.89 -13.46
N PRO A 551 -7.97 8.84 -13.64
CA PRO A 551 -8.00 7.67 -12.76
C PRO A 551 -7.78 8.01 -11.28
N GLU A 552 -7.00 9.06 -11.01
CA GLU A 552 -6.74 9.56 -9.67
C GLU A 552 -7.98 10.23 -9.05
N GLU A 553 -8.70 11.07 -9.79
CA GLU A 553 -9.97 11.67 -9.34
C GLU A 553 -11.01 10.57 -9.07
N VAL A 554 -11.12 9.57 -9.95
CA VAL A 554 -12.03 8.44 -9.77
C VAL A 554 -11.67 7.66 -8.49
N ARG A 555 -10.39 7.43 -8.21
CA ARG A 555 -9.92 6.79 -6.97
C ARG A 555 -10.32 7.58 -5.73
N GLN A 556 -10.11 8.89 -5.73
CA GLN A 556 -10.47 9.77 -4.61
C GLN A 556 -11.99 9.81 -4.38
N PHE A 557 -12.78 9.90 -5.44
CA PHE A 557 -14.25 9.82 -5.33
C PHE A 557 -14.69 8.46 -4.80
N ARG A 558 -14.00 7.38 -5.17
CA ARG A 558 -14.28 6.04 -4.65
C ARG A 558 -13.93 5.90 -3.18
N GLU A 559 -12.82 6.49 -2.73
CA GLU A 559 -12.46 6.56 -1.30
C GLU A 559 -13.54 7.28 -0.50
N LEU A 560 -14.07 8.39 -1.04
CA LEU A 560 -15.18 9.11 -0.45
C LEU A 560 -16.47 8.26 -0.45
N PHE A 561 -16.77 7.55 -1.54
CA PHE A 561 -17.92 6.65 -1.66
C PHE A 561 -17.89 5.50 -0.64
N LEU A 562 -16.70 4.98 -0.33
CA LEU A 562 -16.49 3.91 0.64
C LEU A 562 -16.33 4.40 2.09
N ALA A 563 -16.38 5.72 2.34
CA ALA A 563 -16.15 6.29 3.66
C ALA A 563 -17.27 5.90 4.63
N GLY A 564 -17.07 4.79 5.35
CA GLY A 564 -17.98 4.29 6.38
C GLY A 564 -18.76 3.02 6.01
N ASP A 565 -18.47 2.39 4.87
CA ASP A 565 -19.21 1.21 4.41
C ASP A 565 -18.31 0.02 3.94
N ASP A 566 -18.91 -1.18 3.94
CA ASP A 566 -18.32 -2.45 3.56
C ASP A 566 -18.28 -2.69 2.03
N GLY A 567 -18.87 -1.81 1.21
CA GLY A 567 -18.71 -1.78 -0.26
C GLY A 567 -19.84 -2.33 -1.10
N ASP A 568 -20.96 -2.69 -0.49
CA ASP A 568 -22.19 -3.16 -1.17
C ASP A 568 -23.32 -2.10 -1.08
N HIS A 569 -23.03 -0.92 -0.54
CA HIS A 569 -24.01 0.14 -0.34
C HIS A 569 -24.26 0.99 -1.59
N GLU A 570 -25.51 1.43 -1.71
CA GLU A 570 -25.94 2.45 -2.67
C GLU A 570 -26.29 3.73 -1.91
N LEU A 571 -25.79 4.87 -2.39
CA LEU A 571 -25.99 6.13 -1.70
C LEU A 571 -27.47 6.53 -1.75
N SER A 572 -28.09 6.69 -0.59
CA SER A 572 -29.34 7.42 -0.46
C SER A 572 -29.11 8.92 -0.64
N LEU A 573 -30.18 9.65 -0.95
CA LEU A 573 -30.13 11.11 -1.01
C LEU A 573 -29.57 11.74 0.29
N SER A 574 -29.92 11.18 1.45
CA SER A 574 -29.43 11.66 2.75
C SER A 574 -27.92 11.51 2.90
N GLU A 575 -27.38 10.36 2.54
CA GLU A 575 -25.94 10.08 2.64
C GLU A 575 -25.16 10.90 1.63
N ALA A 576 -25.63 10.98 0.38
CA ALA A 576 -25.02 11.83 -0.64
C ALA A 576 -25.01 13.31 -0.21
N LEU A 577 -26.08 13.79 0.44
CA LEU A 577 -26.11 15.14 1.02
C LEU A 577 -25.13 15.32 2.17
N GLU A 578 -24.98 14.33 3.06
CA GLU A 578 -24.00 14.37 4.14
C GLU A 578 -22.57 14.42 3.59
N MET A 579 -22.26 13.61 2.58
CA MET A 579 -20.96 13.59 1.91
C MET A 579 -20.63 14.93 1.24
N VAL A 580 -21.60 15.59 0.61
CA VAL A 580 -21.34 16.92 0.01
C VAL A 580 -21.24 17.99 1.09
N ARG A 581 -21.98 17.89 2.20
CA ARG A 581 -21.93 18.84 3.31
C ARG A 581 -20.59 18.87 4.03
N THR A 582 -19.81 17.79 3.99
CA THR A 582 -18.46 17.80 4.56
C THR A 582 -17.52 18.73 3.77
N VAL A 583 -17.77 18.89 2.46
CA VAL A 583 -16.94 19.71 1.56
C VAL A 583 -17.53 21.10 1.34
N LEU A 584 -18.86 21.25 1.33
CA LEU A 584 -19.53 22.51 1.02
C LEU A 584 -20.60 22.89 2.05
N PRO A 585 -20.64 24.15 2.52
CA PRO A 585 -21.75 24.63 3.34
C PRO A 585 -23.03 24.79 2.49
N ILE A 586 -23.88 23.76 2.48
CA ILE A 586 -25.14 23.74 1.71
C ILE A 586 -26.27 24.43 2.51
N CYS A 587 -26.93 25.43 1.92
CA CYS A 587 -28.16 26.01 2.47
C CYS A 587 -29.42 25.21 2.09
N THR A 588 -30.56 25.44 2.74
CA THR A 588 -31.80 24.68 2.49
C THR A 588 -32.27 24.74 1.03
N LYS A 589 -32.10 25.88 0.35
CA LYS A 589 -32.45 26.03 -1.08
C LYS A 589 -31.51 25.21 -1.98
N SER A 590 -30.22 25.21 -1.70
CA SER A 590 -29.24 24.39 -2.42
C SER A 590 -29.47 22.89 -2.19
N ALA A 591 -29.99 22.48 -1.03
CA ALA A 591 -30.35 21.09 -0.79
C ALA A 591 -31.54 20.60 -1.64
N GLU A 592 -32.50 21.47 -1.95
CA GLU A 592 -33.60 21.16 -2.88
C GLU A 592 -33.12 21.05 -4.33
N GLU A 593 -32.21 21.93 -4.75
CA GLU A 593 -31.57 21.88 -6.06
C GLU A 593 -30.71 20.60 -6.19
N PHE A 594 -29.94 20.24 -5.16
CA PHE A 594 -29.20 18.98 -5.11
C PHE A 594 -30.12 17.76 -5.23
N ARG A 595 -31.25 17.76 -4.50
CA ARG A 595 -32.25 16.70 -4.58
C ARG A 595 -32.80 16.55 -6.01
N ALA A 596 -33.05 17.66 -6.70
CA ALA A 596 -33.53 17.62 -8.09
C ALA A 596 -32.48 17.02 -9.03
N ILE A 597 -31.20 17.38 -8.86
CA ILE A 597 -30.07 16.83 -9.63
C ILE A 597 -29.94 15.32 -9.33
N PHE A 598 -29.91 14.94 -8.06
CA PHE A 598 -29.80 13.54 -7.62
C PHE A 598 -30.91 12.67 -8.22
N LEU A 599 -32.17 13.10 -8.12
CA LEU A 599 -33.30 12.36 -8.71
C LEU A 599 -33.33 12.39 -10.25
N SER A 600 -32.57 13.27 -10.90
CA SER A 600 -32.47 13.30 -12.36
C SER A 600 -31.45 12.31 -12.91
N ILE A 601 -30.48 11.89 -12.09
CA ILE A 601 -29.43 10.94 -12.47
C ILE A 601 -29.75 9.50 -12.08
N THR A 602 -30.46 9.25 -10.97
CA THR A 602 -30.88 7.89 -10.59
C THR A 602 -31.71 7.15 -11.65
N PRO A 603 -32.46 7.82 -12.57
CA PRO A 603 -33.16 7.15 -13.67
C PRO A 603 -32.32 7.04 -14.96
N TRP A 604 -31.22 7.79 -15.10
CA TRP A 604 -30.52 7.98 -16.38
C TRP A 604 -29.61 6.81 -16.78
N SER A 605 -29.43 5.84 -15.87
CA SER A 605 -28.54 4.70 -16.02
C SER A 605 -29.17 3.48 -15.38
N HIS A 606 -29.84 2.64 -16.18
CA HIS A 606 -30.52 1.43 -15.71
C HIS A 606 -29.66 0.64 -14.69
N GLY A 607 -30.08 0.70 -13.42
CA GLY A 607 -29.34 0.21 -12.26
C GLY A 607 -28.87 -1.22 -12.46
N VAL A 608 -27.61 -1.47 -12.10
CA VAL A 608 -27.10 -2.84 -12.03
C VAL A 608 -27.60 -3.54 -10.77
N ASP A 609 -27.98 -2.84 -9.70
CA ASP A 609 -28.73 -3.42 -8.57
C ASP A 609 -29.59 -2.43 -7.75
N GLY A 610 -29.90 -1.24 -8.30
CA GLY A 610 -30.43 -0.15 -7.45
C GLY A 610 -31.92 0.11 -7.43
N ARG A 611 -32.38 0.58 -6.26
CA ARG A 611 -33.70 1.21 -6.13
C ARG A 611 -33.67 2.55 -6.88
N SER A 612 -34.80 2.94 -7.46
CA SER A 612 -34.91 4.19 -8.26
C SER A 612 -34.56 5.48 -7.51
N ASP A 613 -34.42 5.41 -6.19
CA ASP A 613 -34.12 6.51 -5.27
C ASP A 613 -32.71 6.43 -4.65
N GLN A 614 -31.84 5.53 -5.12
CA GLN A 614 -30.45 5.38 -4.68
C GLN A 614 -29.49 5.52 -5.87
N ALA A 615 -28.24 5.87 -5.58
CA ALA A 615 -27.18 6.07 -6.57
C ALA A 615 -26.02 5.11 -6.32
N ASP A 616 -25.62 4.34 -7.34
CA ASP A 616 -24.37 3.59 -7.31
C ASP A 616 -23.15 4.48 -7.62
N PHE A 617 -21.95 3.91 -7.59
CA PHE A 617 -20.72 4.68 -7.81
C PHE A 617 -20.65 5.36 -9.19
N PRO A 618 -20.97 4.69 -10.32
CA PRO A 618 -21.11 5.37 -11.61
C PRO A 618 -22.08 6.57 -11.60
N GLU A 619 -23.26 6.45 -10.99
CA GLU A 619 -24.18 7.59 -10.83
C GLU A 619 -23.54 8.71 -10.02
N PHE A 620 -22.85 8.36 -8.94
CA PHE A 620 -22.15 9.32 -8.09
C PHE A 620 -21.07 10.11 -8.88
N LEU A 621 -20.33 9.48 -9.79
CA LEU A 621 -19.39 10.20 -10.66
C LEU A 621 -20.11 11.22 -11.56
N VAL A 622 -21.24 10.83 -12.15
CA VAL A 622 -22.03 11.74 -13.00
C VAL A 622 -22.60 12.89 -12.16
N LEU A 623 -23.05 12.62 -10.93
CA LEU A 623 -23.49 13.64 -9.97
C LEU A 623 -22.39 14.69 -9.74
N MET A 624 -21.18 14.22 -9.40
CA MET A 624 -20.05 15.10 -9.11
C MET A 624 -19.68 15.95 -10.31
N ARG A 625 -19.68 15.37 -11.53
CA ARG A 625 -19.43 16.14 -12.75
C ARG A 625 -20.49 17.22 -12.98
N GLN A 626 -21.77 16.88 -12.85
CA GLN A 626 -22.84 17.87 -13.02
C GLN A 626 -22.76 19.00 -11.99
N MET A 627 -22.41 18.68 -10.75
CA MET A 627 -22.19 19.69 -9.71
C MET A 627 -21.03 20.63 -10.04
N MET A 628 -19.91 20.09 -10.54
CA MET A 628 -18.76 20.89 -10.98
C MET A 628 -19.09 21.77 -12.19
N ASP A 629 -19.79 21.22 -13.18
CA ASP A 629 -20.20 21.96 -14.38
C ASP A 629 -21.14 23.12 -14.07
N MET A 630 -22.01 22.95 -13.06
CA MET A 630 -22.91 24.00 -12.57
C MET A 630 -22.26 24.97 -11.57
N ASN A 631 -20.99 24.76 -11.21
CA ASN A 631 -20.34 25.38 -10.07
C ASN A 631 -21.26 25.39 -8.82
N PHE A 632 -21.89 24.25 -8.55
CA PHE A 632 -22.92 24.13 -7.52
C PHE A 632 -22.38 24.58 -6.16
N ALA A 633 -23.06 25.54 -5.54
CA ALA A 633 -22.64 26.16 -4.28
C ALA A 633 -21.18 26.68 -4.27
N GLY A 634 -20.61 27.02 -5.42
CA GLY A 634 -19.24 27.50 -5.53
C GLY A 634 -18.19 26.39 -5.40
N ILE A 635 -18.52 25.14 -5.75
CA ILE A 635 -17.62 23.99 -5.62
C ILE A 635 -16.26 24.20 -6.31
N ASN A 636 -16.23 24.85 -7.48
CA ASN A 636 -15.00 25.11 -8.22
C ASN A 636 -14.15 26.17 -7.49
N ASP A 637 -14.79 27.20 -6.92
CA ASP A 637 -14.12 28.24 -6.13
C ASP A 637 -13.56 27.68 -4.81
N HIS A 638 -14.20 26.64 -4.27
CA HIS A 638 -13.72 25.94 -3.08
C HIS A 638 -12.55 25.01 -3.40
N SER A 639 -12.64 24.24 -4.50
CA SER A 639 -11.53 23.40 -4.95
C SER A 639 -10.28 24.20 -5.32
N GLU A 640 -10.43 25.37 -5.96
CA GLU A 640 -9.29 26.24 -6.28
C GLU A 640 -8.63 26.80 -5.02
N LYS A 641 -9.42 27.23 -4.02
CA LYS A 641 -8.88 27.72 -2.74
C LYS A 641 -8.09 26.63 -2.00
N ILE A 642 -8.62 25.40 -1.96
CA ILE A 642 -7.95 24.24 -1.36
C ILE A 642 -6.66 23.91 -2.12
N ALA A 643 -6.66 24.01 -3.45
CA ALA A 643 -5.47 23.77 -4.27
C ALA A 643 -4.38 24.86 -4.11
N THR A 644 -4.76 26.11 -3.79
CA THR A 644 -3.82 27.22 -3.60
C THR A 644 -3.29 27.38 -2.17
N ASP A 645 -3.92 26.74 -1.18
CA ASP A 645 -3.50 26.78 0.23
C ASP A 645 -3.49 25.36 0.83
N PRO A 646 -2.44 24.56 0.60
CA PRO A 646 -2.35 23.17 1.06
C PRO A 646 -2.37 23.02 2.59
N LEU A 647 -2.20 24.10 3.36
CA LEU A 647 -2.37 24.10 4.82
C LEU A 647 -3.85 24.09 5.25
N SER A 648 -4.81 24.31 4.35
CA SER A 648 -6.25 24.22 4.65
C SER A 648 -6.82 22.79 4.54
N VAL A 649 -6.11 21.88 3.86
CA VAL A 649 -6.51 20.47 3.66
C VAL A 649 -6.56 19.73 5.00
N THR A 650 -5.60 19.99 5.89
CA THR A 650 -5.56 19.39 7.24
C THR A 650 -6.71 19.87 8.14
N ALA A 651 -7.31 21.03 7.84
CA ALA A 651 -8.41 21.58 8.62
C ALA A 651 -9.80 21.12 8.14
N THR A 652 -9.94 20.64 6.90
CA THR A 652 -11.26 20.36 6.30
C THR A 652 -11.54 18.86 6.13
N LEU A 653 -10.50 18.01 5.99
CA LEU A 653 -10.63 16.54 6.01
C LEU A 653 -10.31 15.90 7.37
N GLY A 654 -9.93 16.72 8.37
CA GLY A 654 -9.52 16.24 9.71
C GLY A 654 -10.65 15.72 10.62
N TRP A 655 -11.87 15.51 10.12
CA TRP A 655 -13.01 15.05 10.93
C TRP A 655 -13.76 13.91 10.23
N SER A 656 -13.10 12.75 10.08
CA SER A 656 -13.74 11.44 9.81
C SER A 656 -12.99 10.25 10.44
N LEU A 657 -12.12 10.51 11.41
CA LEU A 657 -11.50 9.49 12.27
C LEU A 657 -11.63 9.93 13.72
N ARG A 658 -12.83 9.76 14.26
CA ARG A 658 -13.08 9.58 15.69
C ARG A 658 -14.00 8.38 15.87
#